data_AF-A0A956S932-F1
#
_entry.id   AF-A0A956S932-F1
#
_cell.length_a   1.000
_cell.length_b   1.000
_cell.length_c   1.000
_cell.angle_alpha   90.00
_cell.angle_beta   90.00
_cell.angle_gamma   90.00
#
_symmetry.space_group_name_H-M   'P 1'
#
loop_
_entity.id
_entity.type
_entity.pdbx_description
1 polymer ?
#
loop_
_entity_poly.entity_id
_entity_poly.type
_entity_poly.pdbx_seq_one_letter_code
_entity_poly.pdbx_strand_id
1 'polypeptide(L)'
;MSKHRFAPALVLLGLGLIWSGCDTRTGTPFLNEPPNTRISAGPPEASDTSFNVNLFWFGWDDDGFVDYYEIAWESPEEGNWIGPIFANDSLFAVSASDSCCVDPLPEYGNPEEGTFEEFHTFYVRSVDDRGQRDETPAYRSFNAKTIAPSTSIGEGPRPNGNWGTRVRFGWTGEDDDGFVQSYKYALMHTDDYFADNPAETNVQILKVIAWLDTLTYYPLGVIGGQHIYDTDSTVWRPTVADTVQFESVPSTIGNESIIFAVRAIDNAGAEEQVLNPTDNVRLFNVSRSLDGPNITIVSNIAGTFSSADPVATREVFAGQGLHFRWRATPSSTSDSPVAGYFYAADDTSNWTPFSENSLEFPPQVEGEDEIFWFPEVGLHTFFVRAIDFAGFTRALAARIRVFSGPRFAPEGANFVLVVLDTPEDDDIEREMGFPQYYGEQIEETFVRYWFEGYNVQTVYHTNGSVEPQLSVMDYASSTFWFHTSDTSTGDSVLLDYHEIGPNPLPSYVASGGNLFLCGVNILEAARYFEKTDGERDYVLNSPISFQLTLNDTTYVPHWMATSFGIAQIERPVGNTFSSPEDRLRVAHSLITGGSNPYPDLEFDPLSIANGPTLRGFGYYDDGIVVLDTGDPLRNAEPIYTRDDTGSAIGIRRLSPDGPGINGNVVYLGFHPYFVYRPQFRDLIRAVMADFGEFPQPGSRTEALGGTAR
;
A
#
# COMPACT_ATOMS: atom_id res chain seq x y z
N MET A 1 38.43 -61.75 52.26
CA MET A 1 39.79 -62.11 51.80
C MET A 1 40.76 -61.08 52.36
N SER A 2 41.75 -61.49 53.17
CA SER A 2 43.19 -61.54 52.80
C SER A 2 43.80 -60.15 52.51
N LYS A 3 44.37 -59.45 53.53
CA LYS A 3 45.83 -59.31 53.84
C LYS A 3 46.58 -58.38 52.84
N HIS A 4 47.59 -57.57 53.18
CA HIS A 4 48.53 -57.46 54.32
C HIS A 4 48.63 -55.96 54.76
N ARG A 5 48.87 -55.52 56.01
CA ARG A 5 49.96 -55.73 57.01
C ARG A 5 51.38 -55.31 56.56
N PHE A 6 51.92 -54.20 57.11
CA PHE A 6 53.17 -54.19 57.92
C PHE A 6 53.48 -52.84 58.63
N ALA A 7 54.03 -52.93 59.85
CA ALA A 7 54.64 -51.93 60.77
C ALA A 7 55.49 -52.77 61.81
N PRO A 8 56.35 -52.27 62.75
CA PRO A 8 56.59 -50.93 63.34
C PRO A 8 57.97 -50.33 62.90
N ALA A 9 58.82 -49.54 63.61
CA ALA A 9 59.04 -49.04 65.00
C ALA A 9 59.78 -47.66 64.95
N LEU A 10 59.90 -46.79 65.97
CA LEU A 10 59.88 -46.80 67.46
C LEU A 10 61.26 -47.03 68.16
N VAL A 11 61.45 -46.44 69.37
CA VAL A 11 62.66 -46.33 70.27
C VAL A 11 63.30 -44.91 70.22
N LEU A 12 63.01 -43.96 71.14
CA LEU A 12 63.49 -43.73 72.54
C LEU A 12 64.90 -43.06 72.63
N LEU A 13 65.34 -42.29 73.64
CA LEU A 13 64.82 -41.95 75.00
C LEU A 13 65.47 -40.66 75.60
N GLY A 14 64.74 -39.89 76.43
CA GLY A 14 65.30 -39.02 77.50
C GLY A 14 65.64 -37.56 77.14
N LEU A 15 65.86 -36.65 78.09
CA LEU A 15 65.69 -36.69 79.56
C LEU A 15 65.75 -35.24 80.13
N GLY A 16 64.88 -34.83 81.07
CA GLY A 16 64.95 -33.51 81.72
C GLY A 16 63.75 -33.18 82.63
N LEU A 17 63.98 -32.50 83.76
CA LEU A 17 62.97 -32.25 84.80
C LEU A 17 63.00 -30.80 85.33
N ILE A 18 61.80 -30.19 85.36
CA ILE A 18 61.26 -29.31 86.41
C ILE A 18 61.88 -27.90 86.63
N TRP A 19 60.96 -26.92 86.54
CA TRP A 19 60.90 -25.56 87.14
C TRP A 19 61.47 -24.31 86.43
N SER A 20 60.59 -23.30 86.43
CA SER A 20 60.81 -21.85 86.30
C SER A 20 61.69 -21.35 85.15
N GLY A 21 61.06 -21.14 83.99
CA GLY A 21 61.51 -20.18 82.97
C GLY A 21 60.29 -19.47 82.39
N CYS A 22 59.96 -18.27 82.90
CA CYS A 22 58.94 -17.42 82.29
C CYS A 22 59.56 -16.69 81.09
N ASP A 23 58.97 -16.88 79.91
CA ASP A 23 58.59 -15.73 79.09
C ASP A 23 57.16 -15.93 78.60
N THR A 24 56.20 -15.82 79.53
CA THR A 24 54.80 -15.60 79.17
C THR A 24 54.70 -14.20 78.58
N ARG A 25 55.07 -14.09 77.29
CA ARG A 25 54.61 -12.99 76.44
C ARG A 25 53.12 -13.17 76.18
N THR A 26 52.33 -12.95 77.22
CA THR A 26 51.13 -12.15 77.09
C THR A 26 51.57 -10.75 76.66
N GLY A 27 51.96 -10.62 75.38
CA GLY A 27 51.51 -9.43 74.68
C GLY A 27 50.00 -9.40 74.89
N THR A 28 49.50 -8.28 75.37
CA THR A 28 48.07 -7.99 75.19
C THR A 28 47.76 -8.24 73.71
N PRO A 29 46.60 -8.83 73.35
CA PRO A 29 46.14 -8.65 71.99
C PRO A 29 46.20 -7.15 71.71
N PHE A 30 46.79 -6.77 70.57
CA PHE A 30 46.73 -5.37 70.17
C PHE A 30 45.24 -5.00 70.09
N LEU A 31 44.90 -3.82 70.61
CA LEU A 31 43.55 -3.33 70.43
C LEU A 31 43.38 -3.10 68.94
N ASN A 32 42.24 -3.51 68.38
CA ASN A 32 41.94 -3.24 67.00
C ASN A 32 42.03 -1.73 66.74
N GLU A 33 42.83 -1.32 65.77
CA GLU A 33 42.91 0.08 65.33
C GLU A 33 42.00 0.26 64.11
N PRO A 34 41.24 1.37 63.99
CA PRO A 34 40.30 1.53 62.89
C PRO A 34 41.05 1.63 61.55
N PRO A 35 40.52 1.04 60.46
CA PRO A 35 41.12 1.12 59.13
C PRO A 35 41.05 2.56 58.61
N ASN A 36 41.87 2.86 57.61
CA ASN A 36 41.96 4.17 56.98
C ASN A 36 41.52 4.07 55.51
N THR A 37 40.90 5.12 54.97
CA THR A 37 40.37 5.17 53.59
C THR A 37 40.89 6.39 52.84
N ARG A 38 41.05 6.25 51.52
CA ARG A 38 41.41 7.37 50.64
C ARG A 38 40.85 7.20 49.23
N ILE A 39 40.22 8.26 48.72
CA ILE A 39 39.92 8.39 47.29
C ILE A 39 41.23 8.67 46.53
N SER A 40 41.61 7.74 45.65
CA SER A 40 42.83 7.80 44.84
C SER A 40 42.64 8.58 43.53
N ALA A 41 41.46 8.52 42.93
CA ALA A 41 41.12 9.24 41.70
C ALA A 41 39.59 9.46 41.59
N GLY A 42 39.21 10.41 40.73
CA GLY A 42 37.84 10.85 40.49
C GLY A 42 37.85 12.29 39.98
N PRO A 43 36.71 13.00 40.02
CA PRO A 43 36.67 14.44 39.79
C PRO A 43 37.65 15.18 40.73
N PRO A 44 38.25 16.29 40.28
CA PRO A 44 38.87 17.27 41.17
C PRO A 44 37.90 17.77 42.25
N GLU A 45 38.45 18.28 43.36
CA GLU A 45 37.62 18.84 44.45
C GLU A 45 36.89 20.10 43.98
N ALA A 46 35.56 20.12 44.14
CA ALA A 46 34.68 21.22 43.75
C ALA A 46 34.82 21.66 42.27
N SER A 47 34.99 20.70 41.35
CA SER A 47 34.97 20.94 39.91
C SER A 47 33.67 20.46 39.24
N ASP A 48 33.33 21.11 38.13
CA ASP A 48 32.39 20.61 37.14
C ASP A 48 32.86 19.29 36.51
N THR A 49 31.94 18.35 36.31
CA THR A 49 32.20 17.04 35.70
C THR A 49 30.91 16.46 35.11
N SER A 50 30.97 15.46 34.23
CA SER A 50 29.75 14.79 33.73
C SER A 50 29.08 14.00 34.86
N PHE A 51 27.75 13.90 34.84
CA PHE A 51 26.97 13.07 35.77
C PHE A 51 27.41 11.59 35.80
N ASN A 52 28.07 11.11 34.74
CA ASN A 52 28.73 9.81 34.66
C ASN A 52 30.10 9.85 35.38
N VAL A 53 30.06 9.78 36.72
CA VAL A 53 31.20 9.99 37.61
C VAL A 53 31.93 8.68 37.93
N ASN A 54 33.18 8.57 37.49
CA ASN A 54 34.06 7.45 37.83
C ASN A 54 34.92 7.78 39.07
N LEU A 55 34.82 6.97 40.12
CA LEU A 55 35.48 7.17 41.41
C LEU A 55 36.33 5.95 41.77
N PHE A 56 37.53 6.20 42.33
CA PHE A 56 38.50 5.18 42.73
C PHE A 56 38.94 5.44 44.17
N TRP A 57 38.93 4.42 45.00
CA TRP A 57 39.32 4.48 46.41
C TRP A 57 40.18 3.27 46.81
N PHE A 58 40.87 3.39 47.94
CA PHE A 58 41.49 2.26 48.61
C PHE A 58 41.48 2.51 50.12
N GLY A 59 41.54 1.43 50.89
CA GLY A 59 41.80 1.47 52.31
C GLY A 59 43.05 0.67 52.68
N TRP A 60 43.52 0.90 53.89
CA TRP A 60 44.55 0.09 54.53
C TRP A 60 44.26 0.00 56.03
N ASP A 61 44.87 -1.00 56.65
CA ASP A 61 44.79 -1.29 58.07
C ASP A 61 46.23 -1.61 58.52
N ASP A 62 46.63 -1.09 59.67
CA ASP A 62 47.98 -1.23 60.21
C ASP A 62 48.12 -2.47 61.13
N ASP A 63 47.01 -3.10 61.55
CA ASP A 63 46.96 -4.25 62.47
C ASP A 63 46.18 -5.47 61.93
N GLY A 64 45.28 -5.28 60.95
CA GLY A 64 44.49 -6.32 60.28
C GLY A 64 44.48 -6.22 58.74
N PHE A 65 43.29 -6.32 58.13
CA PHE A 65 43.05 -6.00 56.72
C PHE A 65 41.62 -5.50 56.48
N VAL A 66 41.44 -4.68 55.44
CA VAL A 66 40.11 -4.23 54.98
C VAL A 66 39.35 -5.41 54.36
N ASP A 67 38.21 -5.77 54.93
CA ASP A 67 37.29 -6.81 54.44
C ASP A 67 36.34 -6.24 53.36
N TYR A 68 35.81 -5.03 53.57
CA TYR A 68 34.93 -4.35 52.61
C TYR A 68 34.90 -2.81 52.77
N TYR A 69 34.23 -2.13 51.85
CA TYR A 69 33.94 -0.69 51.88
C TYR A 69 32.44 -0.42 52.04
N GLU A 70 32.12 0.71 52.66
CA GLU A 70 30.78 1.32 52.67
C GLU A 70 30.88 2.68 51.96
N ILE A 71 29.88 3.06 51.15
CA ILE A 71 29.78 4.38 50.50
C ILE A 71 28.52 5.12 50.96
N ALA A 72 28.52 6.45 50.90
CA ALA A 72 27.31 7.27 51.11
C ALA A 72 27.31 8.49 50.18
N TRP A 73 26.12 9.01 49.90
CA TRP A 73 25.91 10.23 49.11
C TRP A 73 25.30 11.33 50.00
N GLU A 74 25.78 12.56 49.82
CA GLU A 74 25.39 13.82 50.48
C GLU A 74 25.52 13.91 52.01
N SER A 75 25.41 12.81 52.75
CA SER A 75 25.59 12.80 54.20
C SER A 75 26.17 11.48 54.70
N PRO A 76 27.27 11.50 55.48
CA PRO A 76 27.91 10.32 56.07
C PRO A 76 27.21 9.84 57.36
N GLU A 77 25.96 10.24 57.60
CA GLU A 77 25.19 9.81 58.78
C GLU A 77 24.90 8.30 58.79
N GLU A 78 24.89 7.72 60.00
CA GLU A 78 24.72 6.28 60.20
C GLU A 78 23.28 5.84 59.86
N GLY A 79 23.13 5.37 58.62
CA GLY A 79 21.86 5.05 57.98
C GLY A 79 21.90 5.22 56.46
N ASN A 80 22.76 6.11 55.96
CA ASN A 80 22.95 6.39 54.53
C ASN A 80 24.02 5.49 53.87
N TRP A 81 24.73 4.69 54.66
CA TRP A 81 25.86 3.87 54.21
C TRP A 81 25.40 2.61 53.47
N ILE A 82 25.83 2.50 52.21
CA ILE A 82 25.59 1.39 51.30
C ILE A 82 26.81 0.46 51.30
N GLY A 83 26.60 -0.81 51.64
CA GLY A 83 27.64 -1.84 51.66
C GLY A 83 27.07 -3.24 51.96
N PRO A 84 27.91 -4.29 51.97
CA PRO A 84 29.36 -4.26 51.73
C PRO A 84 29.72 -4.14 50.24
N ILE A 85 30.74 -3.34 49.93
CA ILE A 85 31.31 -3.18 48.58
C ILE A 85 32.73 -3.74 48.59
N PHE A 86 33.02 -4.67 47.67
CA PHE A 86 34.33 -5.31 47.53
C PHE A 86 35.17 -4.74 46.37
N ALA A 87 34.62 -3.77 45.65
CA ALA A 87 35.33 -3.03 44.60
C ALA A 87 36.15 -1.87 45.19
N ASN A 88 37.18 -1.46 44.46
CA ASN A 88 38.01 -0.28 44.72
C ASN A 88 37.77 0.85 43.70
N ASP A 89 36.87 0.63 42.74
CA ASP A 89 36.39 1.61 41.79
C ASP A 89 34.91 1.39 41.43
N SER A 90 34.25 2.43 40.91
CA SER A 90 32.92 2.35 40.30
C SER A 90 32.61 3.58 39.44
N LEU A 91 31.88 3.34 38.35
CA LEU A 91 31.16 4.39 37.62
C LEU A 91 29.77 4.53 38.23
N PHE A 92 29.40 5.75 38.61
CA PHE A 92 28.07 6.11 39.09
C PHE A 92 27.44 7.11 38.12
N ALA A 93 26.16 6.93 37.80
CA ALA A 93 25.34 8.03 37.32
C ALA A 93 24.71 8.70 38.54
N VAL A 94 25.01 9.97 38.76
CA VAL A 94 24.32 10.82 39.74
C VAL A 94 23.29 11.71 39.01
N SER A 95 22.50 12.47 39.77
CA SER A 95 21.59 13.45 39.18
C SER A 95 22.34 14.69 38.67
N ALA A 96 21.67 15.41 37.78
CA ALA A 96 22.07 16.72 37.26
C ALA A 96 20.76 17.43 36.85
N SER A 97 19.88 17.68 37.82
CA SER A 97 18.47 18.02 37.60
C SER A 97 18.08 19.47 37.94
N ASP A 98 18.95 20.22 38.62
CA ASP A 98 18.80 21.66 38.80
C ASP A 98 19.27 22.42 37.54
N SER A 99 18.47 23.36 37.04
CA SER A 99 18.82 24.18 35.87
C SER A 99 19.95 25.14 36.23
N CYS A 100 21.06 25.12 35.48
CA CYS A 100 22.22 25.96 35.78
C CYS A 100 21.91 27.47 35.61
N CYS A 101 22.72 28.33 36.24
CA CYS A 101 22.48 29.77 36.25
C CYS A 101 22.96 30.49 34.96
N VAL A 102 22.23 30.26 33.86
CA VAL A 102 22.44 31.01 32.59
C VAL A 102 22.16 32.51 32.81
N ASP A 103 23.21 33.33 32.76
CA ASP A 103 23.11 34.80 32.89
C ASP A 103 22.63 35.39 31.54
N PRO A 104 21.45 36.04 31.47
CA PRO A 104 20.72 36.21 30.21
C PRO A 104 21.36 37.22 29.25
N LEU A 105 22.00 36.72 28.20
CA LEU A 105 22.64 37.47 27.12
C LEU A 105 22.28 36.89 25.72
N PRO A 106 22.36 37.67 24.63
CA PRO A 106 21.08 38.02 23.98
C PRO A 106 20.77 37.41 22.60
N GLU A 107 19.47 37.17 22.42
CA GLU A 107 18.69 37.22 21.17
C GLU A 107 18.90 36.13 20.10
N TYR A 108 20.06 35.48 20.00
CA TYR A 108 20.26 34.31 19.13
C TYR A 108 21.08 33.20 19.80
N GLY A 109 20.54 31.98 19.75
CA GLY A 109 20.91 30.85 20.61
C GLY A 109 22.36 30.33 20.48
N ASN A 110 22.79 29.67 21.55
CA ASN A 110 24.13 29.16 21.79
C ASN A 110 24.01 27.84 22.61
N PRO A 111 24.99 26.91 22.63
CA PRO A 111 24.84 25.57 23.26
C PRO A 111 24.67 25.51 24.80
N GLU A 112 24.33 26.63 25.44
CA GLU A 112 24.09 26.74 26.88
C GLU A 112 22.58 26.60 27.22
N GLU A 113 21.69 26.73 26.22
CA GLU A 113 20.26 26.43 26.33
C GLU A 113 20.04 24.91 26.51
N GLY A 114 20.06 24.45 27.76
CA GLY A 114 19.84 23.04 28.13
C GLY A 114 20.90 22.39 29.00
N THR A 115 21.95 23.09 29.45
CA THR A 115 22.85 22.51 30.47
C THR A 115 22.18 22.52 31.84
N PHE A 116 22.20 21.39 32.54
CA PHE A 116 21.79 21.29 33.95
C PHE A 116 23.01 20.92 34.83
N GLU A 117 22.97 21.29 36.11
CA GLU A 117 24.05 21.01 37.05
C GLU A 117 23.55 20.71 38.48
N GLU A 118 24.19 19.79 39.20
CA GLU A 118 23.80 19.42 40.57
C GLU A 118 25.03 19.11 41.44
N PHE A 119 25.06 19.66 42.65
CA PHE A 119 26.20 19.52 43.56
C PHE A 119 26.09 18.25 44.40
N HIS A 120 27.11 17.39 44.30
CA HIS A 120 27.17 16.10 44.99
C HIS A 120 28.41 15.97 45.88
N THR A 121 28.26 15.26 46.99
CA THR A 121 29.36 14.83 47.84
C THR A 121 29.32 13.32 48.06
N PHE A 122 30.30 12.64 47.47
CA PHE A 122 30.56 11.22 47.69
C PHE A 122 31.39 11.01 48.97
N TYR A 123 31.00 10.02 49.77
CA TYR A 123 31.72 9.55 50.95
C TYR A 123 32.05 8.06 50.82
N VAL A 124 33.24 7.64 51.28
CA VAL A 124 33.64 6.23 51.35
C VAL A 124 34.43 5.94 52.63
N ARG A 125 34.12 4.82 53.29
CA ARG A 125 34.85 4.29 54.45
C ARG A 125 35.16 2.81 54.28
N SER A 126 36.28 2.37 54.83
CA SER A 126 36.68 0.97 54.93
C SER A 126 36.18 0.33 56.22
N VAL A 127 36.04 -1.00 56.19
CA VAL A 127 35.69 -1.87 57.33
C VAL A 127 36.67 -3.04 57.37
N ASP A 128 37.23 -3.33 58.54
CA ASP A 128 38.28 -4.35 58.73
C ASP A 128 37.75 -5.77 59.00
N ASP A 129 38.68 -6.73 59.10
CA ASP A 129 38.43 -8.16 59.41
C ASP A 129 37.75 -8.42 60.76
N ARG A 130 37.57 -7.39 61.59
CA ARG A 130 37.01 -7.45 62.95
C ARG A 130 35.77 -6.55 63.12
N GLY A 131 35.35 -5.87 62.04
CA GLY A 131 34.15 -5.06 61.95
C GLY A 131 34.27 -3.63 62.46
N GLN A 132 35.49 -3.10 62.67
CA GLN A 132 35.69 -1.67 62.95
C GLN A 132 35.77 -0.89 61.64
N ARG A 133 35.36 0.37 61.70
CA ARG A 133 35.18 1.28 60.56
C ARG A 133 36.14 2.46 60.67
N ASP A 134 36.54 3.00 59.53
CA ASP A 134 37.26 4.27 59.47
C ASP A 134 36.45 5.40 60.13
N GLU A 135 37.02 6.00 61.18
CA GLU A 135 36.43 7.10 61.95
C GLU A 135 36.49 8.45 61.19
N THR A 136 37.23 8.49 60.09
CA THR A 136 37.50 9.66 59.24
C THR A 136 37.22 9.39 57.75
N PRO A 137 35.97 9.07 57.35
CA PRO A 137 35.64 8.71 55.96
C PRO A 137 36.18 9.69 54.92
N ALA A 138 36.78 9.16 53.86
CA ALA A 138 37.25 9.96 52.74
C ALA A 138 36.06 10.48 51.93
N TYR A 139 36.15 11.72 51.45
CA TYR A 139 35.10 12.35 50.67
C TYR A 139 35.63 13.07 49.42
N ARG A 140 34.73 13.34 48.48
CA ARG A 140 34.93 14.18 47.30
C ARG A 140 33.64 14.93 46.99
N SER A 141 33.69 16.26 47.00
CA SER A 141 32.62 17.10 46.46
C SER A 141 32.90 17.50 45.01
N PHE A 142 31.87 17.54 44.18
CA PHE A 142 31.93 17.94 42.77
C PHE A 142 30.56 18.46 42.29
N ASN A 143 30.53 19.04 41.10
CA ASN A 143 29.31 19.52 40.45
C ASN A 143 29.06 18.66 39.19
N ALA A 144 28.04 17.81 39.22
CA ALA A 144 27.63 16.99 38.09
C ALA A 144 26.96 17.85 37.02
N LYS A 145 27.12 17.50 35.75
CA LYS A 145 26.51 18.17 34.60
C LYS A 145 26.02 17.17 33.57
N THR A 146 24.96 17.56 32.86
CA THR A 146 24.34 16.84 31.75
C THR A 146 23.80 17.86 30.73
N ILE A 147 23.57 17.42 29.50
CA ILE A 147 22.89 18.20 28.46
C ILE A 147 21.45 17.67 28.31
N ALA A 148 20.47 18.56 28.43
CA ALA A 148 19.07 18.19 28.32
C ALA A 148 18.74 17.55 26.95
N PRO A 149 17.85 16.55 26.94
CA PRO A 149 17.48 15.84 25.73
C PRO A 149 16.58 16.70 24.82
N SER A 150 16.35 16.20 23.61
CA SER A 150 15.43 16.79 22.63
C SER A 150 14.40 15.78 22.15
N THR A 151 13.23 16.23 21.68
CA THR A 151 12.17 15.37 21.12
C THR A 151 11.64 15.84 19.77
N SER A 152 11.14 14.89 18.98
CA SER A 152 10.51 15.17 17.68
C SER A 152 9.27 14.30 17.46
N ILE A 153 8.12 14.93 17.22
CA ILE A 153 6.84 14.24 17.02
C ILE A 153 6.72 13.78 15.56
N GLY A 154 6.94 12.49 15.32
CA GLY A 154 6.86 11.86 14.00
C GLY A 154 5.46 11.33 13.63
N GLU A 155 4.63 10.96 14.61
CA GLU A 155 3.27 10.45 14.41
C GLU A 155 2.23 11.42 15.02
N GLY A 156 1.15 11.69 14.28
CA GLY A 156 -0.04 12.40 14.76
C GLY A 156 -0.55 13.51 13.81
N PRO A 157 -1.45 14.39 14.30
CA PRO A 157 -1.91 15.57 13.58
C PRO A 157 -0.76 16.46 13.08
N ARG A 158 -0.85 16.87 11.81
CA ARG A 158 0.07 17.85 11.22
C ARG A 158 -0.18 19.26 11.77
N PRO A 159 0.82 20.15 11.78
CA PRO A 159 0.63 21.56 12.19
C PRO A 159 -0.50 22.25 11.42
N ASN A 160 -1.50 22.74 12.16
CA ASN A 160 -2.76 23.33 11.69
C ASN A 160 -3.69 22.39 10.90
N GLY A 161 -3.45 21.08 10.94
CA GLY A 161 -4.31 20.08 10.29
C GLY A 161 -5.64 19.86 11.02
N ASN A 162 -6.61 19.29 10.32
CA ASN A 162 -7.93 18.96 10.85
C ASN A 162 -8.02 17.46 11.18
N TRP A 163 -8.45 17.12 12.40
CA TRP A 163 -8.49 15.76 12.91
C TRP A 163 -9.79 15.47 13.69
N GLY A 164 -10.06 14.19 13.92
CA GLY A 164 -11.16 13.76 14.80
C GLY A 164 -10.86 13.92 16.29
N THR A 165 -11.83 13.51 17.10
CA THR A 165 -11.65 13.45 18.56
C THR A 165 -10.75 12.31 19.00
N ARG A 166 -10.60 11.23 18.22
CA ARG A 166 -9.62 10.19 18.47
C ARG A 166 -8.26 10.63 17.93
N VAL A 167 -7.25 10.74 18.78
CA VAL A 167 -5.92 11.26 18.41
C VAL A 167 -4.84 10.36 18.97
N ARG A 168 -3.85 10.04 18.15
CA ARG A 168 -2.64 9.33 18.55
C ARG A 168 -1.43 10.20 18.22
N PHE A 169 -0.45 10.21 19.11
CA PHE A 169 0.85 10.82 18.90
C PHE A 169 1.96 9.80 19.14
N GLY A 170 3.07 9.98 18.44
CA GLY A 170 4.31 9.25 18.64
C GLY A 170 5.51 10.14 18.35
N TRP A 171 6.55 10.01 19.15
CA TRP A 171 7.74 10.85 19.12
C TRP A 171 9.01 10.04 19.31
N THR A 172 10.14 10.60 18.87
CA THR A 172 11.48 10.15 19.26
C THR A 172 12.04 11.11 20.31
N GLY A 173 13.02 10.63 21.07
CA GLY A 173 13.87 11.48 21.91
C GLY A 173 15.34 11.13 21.70
N GLU A 174 16.19 12.15 21.62
CA GLU A 174 17.63 12.05 21.42
C GLU A 174 18.37 12.87 22.49
N ASP A 175 19.59 12.45 22.82
CA ASP A 175 20.34 12.86 24.01
C ASP A 175 21.85 12.78 23.69
N ASP A 176 22.62 13.81 24.06
CA ASP A 176 23.99 14.01 23.58
C ASP A 176 25.07 13.40 24.50
N ASP A 177 24.83 13.29 25.82
CA ASP A 177 25.80 12.73 26.78
C ASP A 177 25.25 11.64 27.74
N GLY A 178 23.97 11.27 27.62
CA GLY A 178 23.30 10.19 28.35
C GLY A 178 22.33 9.39 27.48
N PHE A 179 21.10 9.24 27.97
CA PHE A 179 19.96 8.67 27.26
C PHE A 179 18.63 9.14 27.88
N VAL A 180 17.60 9.30 27.03
CA VAL A 180 16.24 9.62 27.49
C VAL A 180 15.69 8.50 28.38
N GLN A 181 15.41 8.82 29.64
CA GLN A 181 14.87 7.89 30.63
C GLN A 181 13.34 7.91 30.69
N SER A 182 12.73 9.08 30.43
CA SER A 182 11.27 9.24 30.43
C SER A 182 10.84 10.47 29.61
N TYR A 183 9.54 10.67 29.48
CA TYR A 183 8.94 11.85 28.85
C TYR A 183 7.85 12.45 29.76
N LYS A 184 7.49 13.69 29.49
CA LYS A 184 6.21 14.27 29.91
C LYS A 184 5.48 14.90 28.74
N TYR A 185 4.16 14.85 28.74
CA TYR A 185 3.33 15.42 27.67
C TYR A 185 2.16 16.23 28.22
N ALA A 186 1.67 17.18 27.42
CA ALA A 186 0.52 18.02 27.73
C ALA A 186 -0.47 18.05 26.55
N LEU A 187 -1.76 18.19 26.86
CA LEU A 187 -2.82 18.40 25.87
C LEU A 187 -3.86 19.38 26.45
N MET A 188 -4.15 20.47 25.71
CA MET A 188 -5.03 21.57 26.13
C MET A 188 -5.80 22.18 24.96
N HIS A 189 -6.92 22.87 25.23
CA HIS A 189 -7.56 23.73 24.23
C HIS A 189 -6.84 25.08 24.18
N THR A 190 -6.67 25.70 23.01
CA THR A 190 -6.10 27.05 22.96
C THR A 190 -7.05 28.13 23.47
N ASP A 191 -8.33 27.81 23.67
CA ASP A 191 -9.29 28.71 24.31
C ASP A 191 -9.04 28.84 25.83
N ASP A 192 -8.39 27.85 26.45
CA ASP A 192 -7.95 27.89 27.85
C ASP A 192 -6.98 29.06 28.08
N TYR A 193 -6.13 29.37 27.08
CA TYR A 193 -5.24 30.54 27.09
C TYR A 193 -6.03 31.85 27.16
N PHE A 194 -7.18 31.97 26.47
CA PHE A 194 -8.03 33.16 26.53
C PHE A 194 -8.85 33.25 27.83
N ALA A 195 -9.26 32.12 28.40
CA ALA A 195 -9.92 32.08 29.72
C ALA A 195 -8.98 32.58 30.83
N ASP A 196 -7.69 32.25 30.71
CA ASP A 196 -6.62 32.68 31.62
C ASP A 196 -6.09 34.10 31.30
N ASN A 197 -6.09 34.51 30.03
CA ASN A 197 -5.60 35.83 29.56
C ASN A 197 -6.70 36.67 28.88
N PRO A 198 -7.79 37.04 29.58
CA PRO A 198 -8.98 37.68 28.97
C PRO A 198 -8.78 39.12 28.44
N ALA A 199 -7.56 39.65 28.52
CA ALA A 199 -7.16 40.92 27.90
C ALA A 199 -6.50 40.75 26.52
N GLU A 200 -6.04 39.54 26.19
CA GLU A 200 -5.50 39.21 24.87
C GLU A 200 -6.64 38.97 23.87
N THR A 201 -6.46 39.46 22.64
CA THR A 201 -7.49 39.41 21.58
C THR A 201 -6.98 38.80 20.27
N ASN A 202 -5.77 38.24 20.28
CA ASN A 202 -5.14 37.64 19.10
C ASN A 202 -4.23 36.47 19.51
N VAL A 203 -4.39 35.31 18.89
CA VAL A 203 -3.52 34.14 19.13
C VAL A 203 -2.21 34.32 18.39
N GLN A 204 -1.12 34.51 19.13
CA GLN A 204 0.23 34.24 18.64
C GLN A 204 0.66 32.89 19.20
N ILE A 205 0.96 31.91 18.35
CA ILE A 205 1.30 30.54 18.78
C ILE A 205 2.43 30.50 19.81
N LEU A 206 3.45 31.37 19.66
CA LEU A 206 4.56 31.49 20.60
C LEU A 206 4.13 31.97 22.00
N LYS A 207 3.07 32.79 22.11
CA LYS A 207 2.49 33.15 23.43
C LYS A 207 1.78 31.96 24.08
N VAL A 208 1.06 31.15 23.30
CA VAL A 208 0.37 29.95 23.81
C VAL A 208 1.38 28.91 24.27
N ILE A 209 2.49 28.74 23.55
CA ILE A 209 3.59 27.84 23.94
C ILE A 209 4.29 28.35 25.21
N ALA A 210 4.70 29.62 25.26
CA ALA A 210 5.33 30.21 26.44
C ALA A 210 4.41 30.20 27.68
N TRP A 211 3.10 30.30 27.48
CA TRP A 211 2.11 30.13 28.54
C TRP A 211 2.02 28.67 29.00
N LEU A 212 1.88 27.70 28.07
CA LEU A 212 1.81 26.27 28.36
C LEU A 212 3.02 25.77 29.18
N ASP A 213 4.20 26.29 28.88
CA ASP A 213 5.43 26.00 29.61
C ASP A 213 5.30 26.35 31.12
N THR A 214 4.71 27.51 31.43
CA THR A 214 4.52 27.96 32.82
C THR A 214 3.45 27.21 33.61
N LEU A 215 2.67 26.32 32.99
CA LEU A 215 1.53 25.67 33.65
C LEU A 215 1.91 24.38 34.39
N THR A 216 1.80 24.41 35.72
CA THR A 216 1.73 23.18 36.53
C THR A 216 0.33 22.55 36.49
N TYR A 217 -0.72 23.37 36.55
CA TYR A 217 -2.11 22.97 36.80
C TYR A 217 -3.05 23.53 35.72
N TYR A 218 -4.17 22.86 35.47
CA TYR A 218 -5.12 23.32 34.44
C TYR A 218 -5.80 24.63 34.84
N PRO A 219 -5.90 25.64 33.95
CA PRO A 219 -6.58 26.90 34.25
C PRO A 219 -8.10 26.72 34.33
N LEU A 220 -8.73 27.43 35.27
CA LEU A 220 -10.18 27.59 35.39
C LEU A 220 -10.62 29.05 35.11
N GLY A 221 -9.69 29.88 34.65
CA GLY A 221 -9.88 31.28 34.27
C GLY A 221 -9.73 32.28 35.43
N VAL A 222 -10.01 33.55 35.13
CA VAL A 222 -9.76 34.68 36.03
C VAL A 222 -11.04 35.16 36.73
N ILE A 223 -11.03 35.19 38.07
CA ILE A 223 -12.10 35.79 38.89
C ILE A 223 -11.54 36.95 39.72
N GLY A 224 -12.14 38.14 39.58
CA GLY A 224 -11.75 39.32 40.36
C GLY A 224 -10.35 39.87 40.06
N GLY A 225 -9.69 39.41 38.99
CA GLY A 225 -8.29 39.70 38.68
C GLY A 225 -7.28 38.70 39.25
N GLN A 226 -7.75 37.58 39.83
CA GLN A 226 -6.93 36.46 40.27
C GLN A 226 -7.18 35.24 39.35
N HIS A 227 -6.09 34.60 38.91
CA HIS A 227 -6.12 33.34 38.16
C HIS A 227 -6.49 32.19 39.10
N ILE A 228 -7.29 31.24 38.61
CA ILE A 228 -7.71 30.04 39.33
C ILE A 228 -7.28 28.81 38.52
N TYR A 229 -6.80 27.77 39.21
CA TYR A 229 -6.36 26.52 38.60
C TYR A 229 -7.01 25.33 39.29
N ASP A 230 -7.18 24.22 38.56
CA ASP A 230 -7.53 22.91 39.10
C ASP A 230 -6.27 22.25 39.72
N THR A 231 -6.17 22.29 41.04
CA THR A 231 -5.06 21.68 41.77
C THR A 231 -5.10 20.15 41.81
N ASP A 232 -6.20 19.53 41.40
CA ASP A 232 -6.34 18.06 41.39
C ASP A 232 -5.77 17.44 40.09
N SER A 233 -5.46 18.26 39.07
CA SER A 233 -4.99 17.82 37.74
C SER A 233 -3.75 18.60 37.25
N THR A 234 -2.62 17.91 37.02
CA THR A 234 -1.44 18.52 36.38
C THR A 234 -1.57 18.56 34.85
N VAL A 235 -1.11 19.66 34.24
CA VAL A 235 -1.11 19.83 32.77
C VAL A 235 -0.14 18.86 32.11
N TRP A 236 1.08 18.82 32.63
CA TRP A 236 2.10 17.86 32.23
C TRP A 236 1.88 16.50 32.89
N ARG A 237 1.97 15.43 32.09
CA ARG A 237 1.70 14.05 32.49
C ARG A 237 2.93 13.18 32.18
N PRO A 238 3.52 12.48 33.16
CA PRO A 238 4.69 11.66 32.94
C PRO A 238 4.36 10.36 32.19
N THR A 239 5.31 9.87 31.39
CA THR A 239 5.23 8.58 30.70
C THR A 239 6.64 8.02 30.44
N VAL A 240 6.74 6.70 30.27
CA VAL A 240 7.95 6.01 29.77
C VAL A 240 7.73 5.42 28.37
N ALA A 241 6.58 5.69 27.76
CA ALA A 241 6.28 5.35 26.38
C ALA A 241 6.60 6.51 25.44
N ASP A 242 7.01 6.17 24.22
CA ASP A 242 7.24 7.03 23.05
C ASP A 242 5.94 7.53 22.37
N THR A 243 4.79 7.07 22.86
CA THR A 243 3.49 7.19 22.19
C THR A 243 2.35 7.39 23.19
N VAL A 244 1.30 8.10 22.77
CA VAL A 244 0.04 8.25 23.54
C VAL A 244 -1.17 8.24 22.63
N GLN A 245 -2.27 7.67 23.13
CA GLN A 245 -3.56 7.61 22.42
C GLN A 245 -4.68 8.19 23.29
N PHE A 246 -5.39 9.17 22.74
CA PHE A 246 -6.58 9.78 23.30
C PHE A 246 -7.81 9.23 22.57
N GLU A 247 -8.62 8.39 23.22
CA GLU A 247 -9.84 7.83 22.60
C GLU A 247 -10.91 8.90 22.32
N SER A 248 -10.93 9.98 23.11
CA SER A 248 -11.65 11.21 22.79
C SER A 248 -10.99 12.40 23.47
N VAL A 249 -10.38 13.28 22.68
CA VAL A 249 -10.20 14.69 23.04
C VAL A 249 -11.61 15.30 23.19
N PRO A 250 -11.88 16.08 24.26
CA PRO A 250 -13.15 16.79 24.39
C PRO A 250 -13.38 17.72 23.19
N SER A 251 -14.63 17.86 22.79
CA SER A 251 -15.06 18.98 21.94
C SER A 251 -16.55 19.25 22.13
N THR A 252 -16.95 20.52 21.95
CA THR A 252 -18.30 21.00 22.27
C THR A 252 -19.07 21.48 21.04
N ILE A 253 -18.40 22.08 20.06
CA ILE A 253 -19.02 22.69 18.87
C ILE A 253 -18.29 22.29 17.57
N GLY A 254 -16.99 21.97 17.64
CA GLY A 254 -16.18 21.49 16.52
C GLY A 254 -15.34 22.59 15.84
N ASN A 255 -14.22 22.18 15.23
CA ASN A 255 -13.10 23.05 14.84
C ASN A 255 -12.52 23.79 16.05
N GLU A 256 -12.34 23.06 17.15
CA GLU A 256 -11.68 23.55 18.37
C GLU A 256 -10.16 23.34 18.23
N SER A 257 -9.40 24.41 18.43
CA SER A 257 -7.94 24.40 18.35
C SER A 257 -7.33 23.76 19.60
N ILE A 258 -6.49 22.75 19.41
CA ILE A 258 -5.83 21.96 20.44
C ILE A 258 -4.32 22.10 20.31
N ILE A 259 -3.64 22.31 21.44
CA ILE A 259 -2.18 22.23 21.54
C ILE A 259 -1.80 20.92 22.25
N PHE A 260 -0.90 20.17 21.61
CA PHE A 260 -0.15 19.07 22.20
C PHE A 260 1.32 19.46 22.31
N ALA A 261 1.98 19.08 23.40
CA ALA A 261 3.42 19.24 23.57
C ALA A 261 4.01 18.01 24.28
N VAL A 262 5.27 17.70 24.00
CA VAL A 262 6.05 16.67 24.69
C VAL A 262 7.43 17.23 25.08
N ARG A 263 8.03 16.64 26.11
CA ARG A 263 9.41 16.88 26.54
C ARG A 263 10.05 15.56 26.93
N ALA A 264 11.32 15.34 26.58
CA ALA A 264 12.15 14.29 27.17
C ALA A 264 12.73 14.68 28.53
N ILE A 265 13.09 13.67 29.31
CA ILE A 265 13.85 13.76 30.56
C ILE A 265 14.96 12.69 30.49
N ASP A 266 16.21 13.10 30.68
CA ASP A 266 17.37 12.21 30.59
C ASP A 266 17.50 11.27 31.80
N ASN A 267 18.58 10.48 31.82
CA ASN A 267 18.90 9.58 32.91
C ASN A 267 19.55 10.25 34.15
N ALA A 268 19.75 11.57 34.14
CA ALA A 268 20.27 12.37 35.25
C ALA A 268 19.19 13.31 35.86
N GLY A 269 18.04 13.42 35.21
CA GLY A 269 16.88 14.23 35.64
C GLY A 269 16.74 15.59 34.93
N ALA A 270 17.56 15.90 33.92
CA ALA A 270 17.42 17.11 33.12
C ALA A 270 16.24 17.03 32.15
N GLU A 271 15.47 18.12 32.07
CA GLU A 271 14.28 18.25 31.23
C GLU A 271 14.57 19.09 29.98
N GLU A 272 14.10 18.63 28.82
CA GLU A 272 14.08 19.38 27.56
C GLU A 272 13.44 20.77 27.72
N GLN A 273 14.25 21.85 27.75
CA GLN A 273 13.73 23.18 28.07
C GLN A 273 12.94 23.83 26.92
N VAL A 274 13.36 23.69 25.66
CA VAL A 274 12.81 24.49 24.55
C VAL A 274 11.61 23.81 23.88
N LEU A 275 10.44 24.46 23.88
CA LEU A 275 9.27 24.00 23.12
C LEU A 275 9.24 24.64 21.71
N ASN A 276 9.55 23.84 20.69
CA ASN A 276 9.59 24.26 19.29
C ASN A 276 8.33 23.84 18.51
N PRO A 277 7.60 24.80 17.87
CA PRO A 277 6.51 24.52 16.92
C PRO A 277 6.77 23.47 15.83
N THR A 278 8.03 23.23 15.42
CA THR A 278 8.34 22.24 14.38
C THR A 278 8.54 20.83 14.92
N ASP A 279 8.99 20.68 16.17
CA ASP A 279 9.58 19.43 16.63
C ASP A 279 8.70 18.76 17.69
N ASN A 280 8.65 19.34 18.90
CA ASN A 280 8.01 18.79 20.09
C ASN A 280 6.64 19.41 20.44
N VAL A 281 6.13 20.36 19.63
CA VAL A 281 4.78 20.93 19.74
C VAL A 281 3.94 20.64 18.49
N ARG A 282 2.64 20.37 18.66
CA ARG A 282 1.64 20.31 17.58
C ARG A 282 0.41 21.16 17.95
N LEU A 283 0.12 22.18 17.14
CA LEU A 283 -1.16 22.87 17.10
C LEU A 283 -2.02 22.26 15.98
N PHE A 284 -3.27 21.89 16.26
CA PHE A 284 -4.18 21.25 15.29
C PHE A 284 -5.65 21.48 15.67
N ASN A 285 -6.59 21.22 14.75
CA ASN A 285 -8.02 21.39 15.00
C ASN A 285 -8.70 20.04 15.24
N VAL A 286 -9.59 19.95 16.22
CA VAL A 286 -10.45 18.79 16.47
C VAL A 286 -11.89 19.07 16.03
N SER A 287 -12.48 18.12 15.30
CA SER A 287 -13.87 18.16 14.87
C SER A 287 -14.58 16.82 15.05
N ARG A 288 -15.91 16.87 15.15
CA ARG A 288 -16.82 15.70 15.22
C ARG A 288 -17.59 15.48 13.91
N SER A 289 -17.39 16.36 12.93
CA SER A 289 -18.15 16.39 11.68
C SER A 289 -17.22 16.37 10.47
N LEU A 290 -16.25 15.45 10.47
CA LEU A 290 -15.39 15.19 9.31
C LEU A 290 -15.96 14.04 8.48
N ASP A 291 -15.68 14.09 7.19
CA ASP A 291 -15.86 12.96 6.29
C ASP A 291 -14.79 11.89 6.54
N GLY A 292 -15.21 10.62 6.64
CA GLY A 292 -14.29 9.48 6.58
C GLY A 292 -13.64 9.34 5.18
N PRO A 293 -12.64 8.45 5.03
CA PRO A 293 -11.79 8.37 3.85
C PRO A 293 -12.53 8.32 2.50
N ASN A 294 -11.95 8.94 1.47
CA ASN A 294 -12.35 8.69 0.09
C ASN A 294 -11.96 7.25 -0.29
N ILE A 295 -12.83 6.50 -0.96
CA ILE A 295 -12.59 5.09 -1.33
C ILE A 295 -12.74 4.94 -2.84
N THR A 296 -11.82 4.20 -3.45
CA THR A 296 -11.94 3.70 -4.84
C THR A 296 -11.87 2.18 -4.82
N ILE A 297 -12.82 1.51 -5.49
CA ILE A 297 -12.81 0.07 -5.77
C ILE A 297 -12.62 -0.10 -7.28
N VAL A 298 -11.74 -1.02 -7.68
CA VAL A 298 -11.51 -1.44 -9.07
C VAL A 298 -11.81 -2.92 -9.18
N SER A 299 -12.51 -3.32 -10.25
CA SER A 299 -12.79 -4.72 -10.58
C SER A 299 -12.32 -5.08 -11.98
N ASN A 300 -11.85 -6.32 -12.13
CA ASN A 300 -11.42 -6.93 -13.40
C ASN A 300 -12.44 -6.78 -14.54
N ILE A 301 -13.75 -6.91 -14.24
CA ILE A 301 -14.83 -6.85 -15.24
C ILE A 301 -15.93 -5.84 -14.88
N ALA A 302 -16.16 -5.51 -13.61
CA ALA A 302 -17.14 -4.49 -13.23
C ALA A 302 -16.59 -3.05 -13.27
N GLY A 303 -15.31 -2.85 -13.59
CA GLY A 303 -14.70 -1.54 -13.73
C GLY A 303 -14.50 -0.80 -12.40
N THR A 304 -14.47 0.53 -12.45
CA THR A 304 -14.17 1.38 -11.28
C THR A 304 -15.43 1.97 -10.64
N PHE A 305 -15.39 2.05 -9.30
CA PHE A 305 -16.34 2.73 -8.43
C PHE A 305 -15.59 3.68 -7.49
N SER A 306 -16.04 4.92 -7.34
CA SER A 306 -15.48 5.91 -6.40
C SER A 306 -16.52 6.40 -5.40
N SER A 307 -16.10 6.75 -4.19
CA SER A 307 -16.96 7.46 -3.22
C SER A 307 -17.25 8.91 -3.60
N ALA A 308 -16.63 9.44 -4.66
CA ALA A 308 -16.95 10.73 -5.24
C ALA A 308 -18.07 10.66 -6.31
N ASP A 309 -18.33 9.46 -6.86
CA ASP A 309 -19.25 9.27 -7.98
C ASP A 309 -20.68 8.95 -7.50
N PRO A 310 -21.71 9.25 -8.31
CA PRO A 310 -23.05 8.71 -8.10
C PRO A 310 -23.04 7.17 -8.07
N VAL A 311 -23.84 6.56 -7.18
CA VAL A 311 -23.91 5.09 -7.05
C VAL A 311 -24.60 4.45 -8.26
N ALA A 312 -23.80 4.20 -9.30
CA ALA A 312 -24.19 3.42 -10.47
C ALA A 312 -24.33 1.93 -10.13
N THR A 313 -25.09 1.21 -10.96
CA THR A 313 -25.02 -0.26 -11.02
C THR A 313 -24.23 -0.61 -12.27
N ARG A 314 -23.21 -1.46 -12.13
CA ARG A 314 -22.46 -2.02 -13.26
C ARG A 314 -23.06 -3.36 -13.64
N GLU A 315 -22.91 -3.77 -14.89
CA GLU A 315 -23.49 -5.03 -15.39
C GLU A 315 -22.37 -5.96 -15.88
N VAL A 316 -22.48 -7.25 -15.59
CA VAL A 316 -21.53 -8.32 -15.97
C VAL A 316 -22.28 -9.63 -16.21
N PHE A 317 -21.61 -10.64 -16.78
CA PHE A 317 -22.13 -12.01 -16.86
C PHE A 317 -21.51 -12.94 -15.83
N ALA A 318 -22.24 -14.01 -15.48
CA ALA A 318 -21.73 -15.12 -14.68
C ALA A 318 -20.66 -15.95 -15.42
N GLY A 319 -19.93 -16.80 -14.70
CA GLY A 319 -18.93 -17.72 -15.27
C GLY A 319 -17.47 -17.25 -15.13
N GLN A 320 -17.24 -15.95 -15.01
CA GLN A 320 -16.01 -15.40 -14.43
C GLN A 320 -16.35 -14.77 -13.06
N GLY A 321 -15.49 -14.97 -12.07
CA GLY A 321 -15.63 -14.29 -10.78
C GLY A 321 -15.10 -12.86 -10.82
N LEU A 322 -15.62 -12.05 -9.91
CA LEU A 322 -15.22 -10.67 -9.67
C LEU A 322 -14.01 -10.67 -8.73
N HIS A 323 -12.88 -10.21 -9.25
CA HIS A 323 -11.73 -9.81 -8.46
C HIS A 323 -11.89 -8.32 -8.14
N PHE A 324 -11.63 -7.93 -6.89
CA PHE A 324 -11.64 -6.53 -6.45
C PHE A 324 -10.29 -6.13 -5.84
N ARG A 325 -9.87 -4.92 -6.16
CA ARG A 325 -8.83 -4.17 -5.44
C ARG A 325 -9.40 -2.84 -4.99
N TRP A 326 -8.86 -2.26 -3.93
CA TRP A 326 -9.29 -0.95 -3.45
C TRP A 326 -8.15 -0.16 -2.83
N ARG A 327 -8.34 1.17 -2.78
CA ARG A 327 -7.49 2.11 -2.05
C ARG A 327 -8.40 3.15 -1.40
N ALA A 328 -7.96 3.70 -0.27
CA ALA A 328 -8.55 4.89 0.30
C ALA A 328 -7.52 6.00 0.51
N THR A 329 -8.00 7.23 0.56
CA THR A 329 -7.20 8.43 0.87
C THR A 329 -7.95 9.30 1.89
N PRO A 330 -7.25 10.19 2.63
CA PRO A 330 -7.91 11.14 3.52
C PRO A 330 -8.99 11.96 2.79
N SER A 331 -10.02 12.39 3.54
CA SER A 331 -11.08 13.21 2.96
C SER A 331 -10.63 14.66 2.76
N SER A 332 -11.37 15.46 2.00
CA SER A 332 -11.11 16.91 1.89
C SER A 332 -11.40 17.70 3.18
N THR A 333 -11.69 17.02 4.29
CA THR A 333 -11.99 17.61 5.61
C THR A 333 -11.12 17.07 6.74
N SER A 334 -10.46 15.92 6.54
CA SER A 334 -9.65 15.20 7.54
C SER A 334 -8.24 15.01 7.00
N ASP A 335 -7.23 15.50 7.72
CA ASP A 335 -5.83 15.19 7.44
C ASP A 335 -5.40 13.82 7.99
N SER A 336 -6.33 13.08 8.62
CA SER A 336 -6.05 11.78 9.23
C SER A 336 -5.76 10.71 8.17
N PRO A 337 -4.63 9.98 8.27
CA PRO A 337 -4.37 8.84 7.40
C PRO A 337 -5.41 7.74 7.61
N VAL A 338 -5.64 6.96 6.55
CA VAL A 338 -6.40 5.70 6.64
C VAL A 338 -5.68 4.76 7.63
N ALA A 339 -6.42 4.10 8.52
CA ALA A 339 -5.89 3.10 9.44
C ALA A 339 -6.05 1.67 8.88
N GLY A 340 -7.21 1.37 8.28
CA GLY A 340 -7.45 0.05 7.69
C GLY A 340 -8.80 -0.10 7.02
N TYR A 341 -9.14 -1.33 6.64
CA TYR A 341 -10.29 -1.65 5.81
C TYR A 341 -11.12 -2.82 6.35
N PHE A 342 -12.37 -2.87 5.91
CA PHE A 342 -13.30 -4.00 6.08
C PHE A 342 -14.03 -4.20 4.76
N TYR A 343 -14.39 -5.44 4.42
CA TYR A 343 -15.24 -5.72 3.26
C TYR A 343 -16.40 -6.64 3.59
N ALA A 344 -17.43 -6.62 2.74
CA ALA A 344 -18.61 -7.47 2.85
C ALA A 344 -19.23 -7.70 1.46
N ALA A 345 -19.90 -8.84 1.28
CA ALA A 345 -20.62 -9.19 0.05
C ALA A 345 -22.09 -9.44 0.37
N ASP A 346 -22.98 -8.64 -0.23
CA ASP A 346 -24.44 -8.57 -0.05
C ASP A 346 -24.95 -8.26 1.36
N ASP A 347 -24.46 -8.95 2.40
CA ASP A 347 -24.83 -8.71 3.80
C ASP A 347 -23.77 -7.87 4.54
N THR A 348 -24.18 -6.76 5.13
CA THR A 348 -23.34 -5.87 5.94
C THR A 348 -23.54 -6.07 7.45
N SER A 349 -24.23 -7.14 7.88
CA SER A 349 -24.34 -7.54 9.29
C SER A 349 -23.04 -8.10 9.85
N ASN A 350 -22.22 -8.74 9.01
CA ASN A 350 -20.92 -9.30 9.36
C ASN A 350 -19.87 -8.84 8.35
N TRP A 351 -18.86 -8.10 8.81
CA TRP A 351 -17.79 -7.57 7.97
C TRP A 351 -16.53 -8.40 8.13
N THR A 352 -15.90 -8.80 7.03
CA THR A 352 -14.57 -9.40 7.07
C THR A 352 -13.54 -8.29 7.32
N PRO A 353 -12.74 -8.36 8.41
CA PRO A 353 -11.68 -7.39 8.66
C PRO A 353 -10.54 -7.59 7.66
N PHE A 354 -10.04 -6.48 7.10
CA PHE A 354 -8.90 -6.46 6.18
C PHE A 354 -7.82 -5.54 6.75
N SER A 355 -7.05 -6.11 7.70
CA SER A 355 -5.87 -5.54 8.38
C SER A 355 -6.01 -4.10 8.87
N GLU A 356 -6.16 -3.95 10.20
CA GLU A 356 -6.28 -2.65 10.90
C GLU A 356 -5.00 -1.77 10.87
N ASN A 357 -3.97 -2.16 10.12
CA ASN A 357 -2.70 -1.43 9.96
C ASN A 357 -2.15 -1.46 8.50
N SER A 358 -2.92 -1.91 7.50
CA SER A 358 -2.45 -2.02 6.12
C SER A 358 -2.90 -0.82 5.28
N LEU A 359 -1.99 0.09 4.98
CA LEU A 359 -2.27 1.30 4.19
C LEU A 359 -2.59 0.98 2.72
N GLU A 360 -1.89 0.01 2.15
CA GLU A 360 -2.03 -0.48 0.77
C GLU A 360 -2.09 -2.01 0.75
N PHE A 361 -2.52 -2.58 -0.38
CA PHE A 361 -2.52 -4.03 -0.64
C PHE A 361 -1.07 -4.57 -0.60
N PRO A 362 -0.79 -5.75 -0.02
CA PRO A 362 0.55 -6.34 -0.10
C PRO A 362 0.95 -6.52 -1.57
N PRO A 363 2.16 -6.10 -2.00
CA PRO A 363 2.58 -6.28 -3.39
C PRO A 363 2.53 -7.76 -3.75
N GLN A 364 1.88 -8.12 -4.87
CA GLN A 364 1.44 -9.49 -5.19
C GLN A 364 2.44 -10.57 -4.73
N VAL A 365 2.09 -11.24 -3.61
CA VAL A 365 2.83 -12.39 -3.10
C VAL A 365 2.30 -13.61 -3.83
N GLU A 366 3.18 -14.30 -4.55
CA GLU A 366 2.86 -15.51 -5.31
C GLU A 366 2.34 -16.61 -4.35
N GLY A 367 1.01 -16.76 -4.28
CA GLY A 367 0.34 -17.78 -3.46
C GLY A 367 -0.45 -17.30 -2.25
N GLU A 368 -0.71 -16.00 -2.07
CA GLU A 368 -1.74 -15.53 -1.10
C GLU A 368 -3.14 -15.37 -1.73
N ASP A 369 -4.18 -15.40 -0.89
CA ASP A 369 -5.59 -15.48 -1.32
C ASP A 369 -6.10 -14.15 -1.92
N GLU A 370 -6.18 -14.06 -3.26
CA GLU A 370 -6.92 -12.99 -3.95
C GLU A 370 -8.43 -13.09 -3.63
N ILE A 371 -9.08 -11.94 -3.35
CA ILE A 371 -10.51 -11.90 -3.00
C ILE A 371 -11.35 -12.07 -4.27
N PHE A 372 -11.70 -13.33 -4.54
CA PHE A 372 -12.42 -13.78 -5.72
C PHE A 372 -13.89 -14.08 -5.38
N TRP A 373 -14.82 -13.28 -5.89
CA TRP A 373 -16.25 -13.40 -5.59
C TRP A 373 -17.02 -13.97 -6.79
N PHE A 374 -17.75 -15.06 -6.56
CA PHE A 374 -18.71 -15.62 -7.51
C PHE A 374 -20.14 -15.34 -7.03
N PRO A 375 -20.73 -14.16 -7.32
CA PRO A 375 -22.15 -13.93 -7.11
C PRO A 375 -23.01 -14.83 -8.00
N GLU A 376 -24.26 -15.08 -7.59
CA GLU A 376 -25.26 -15.75 -8.42
C GLU A 376 -25.84 -14.79 -9.47
N VAL A 377 -26.76 -15.27 -10.32
CA VAL A 377 -27.50 -14.42 -11.26
C VAL A 377 -28.50 -13.55 -10.51
N GLY A 378 -28.33 -12.24 -10.54
CA GLY A 378 -29.13 -11.33 -9.71
C GLY A 378 -28.61 -9.89 -9.67
N LEU A 379 -29.04 -9.16 -8.64
CA LEU A 379 -28.49 -7.85 -8.27
C LEU A 379 -27.78 -8.02 -6.93
N HIS A 380 -26.48 -7.80 -6.94
CA HIS A 380 -25.59 -8.00 -5.81
C HIS A 380 -24.87 -6.68 -5.45
N THR A 381 -24.26 -6.59 -4.28
CA THR A 381 -23.47 -5.44 -3.85
C THR A 381 -22.23 -5.86 -3.06
N PHE A 382 -21.06 -5.54 -3.59
CA PHE A 382 -19.80 -5.62 -2.85
C PHE A 382 -19.59 -4.32 -2.07
N PHE A 383 -19.19 -4.42 -0.81
CA PHE A 383 -18.98 -3.27 0.06
C PHE A 383 -17.54 -3.21 0.56
N VAL A 384 -16.92 -2.03 0.51
CA VAL A 384 -15.67 -1.74 1.22
C VAL A 384 -15.92 -0.58 2.18
N ARG A 385 -15.45 -0.72 3.43
CA ARG A 385 -15.45 0.32 4.45
C ARG A 385 -14.01 0.62 4.84
N ALA A 386 -13.62 1.88 4.73
CA ALA A 386 -12.34 2.38 5.24
C ALA A 386 -12.58 3.14 6.56
N ILE A 387 -11.58 3.10 7.45
CA ILE A 387 -11.54 3.88 8.70
C ILE A 387 -10.23 4.67 8.76
N ASP A 388 -10.25 5.91 9.27
CA ASP A 388 -9.05 6.71 9.54
C ASP A 388 -8.60 6.62 11.02
N PHE A 389 -7.38 7.07 11.35
CA PHE A 389 -6.89 7.09 12.73
C PHE A 389 -7.72 8.02 13.65
N ALA A 390 -8.44 8.99 13.06
CA ALA A 390 -9.43 9.83 13.71
C ALA A 390 -10.75 9.10 14.07
N GLY A 391 -10.94 7.86 13.60
CA GLY A 391 -12.09 7.00 13.88
C GLY A 391 -13.29 7.19 12.96
N PHE A 392 -13.21 8.03 11.94
CA PHE A 392 -14.28 8.23 10.95
C PHE A 392 -14.26 7.10 9.92
N THR A 393 -15.44 6.53 9.68
CA THR A 393 -15.63 5.49 8.66
C THR A 393 -16.40 6.02 7.46
N ARG A 394 -15.96 5.67 6.25
CA ARG A 394 -16.82 5.72 5.06
C ARG A 394 -17.02 4.31 4.51
N ALA A 395 -18.16 4.05 3.87
CA ALA A 395 -18.41 2.82 3.13
C ALA A 395 -18.81 3.14 1.68
N LEU A 396 -18.25 2.40 0.73
CA LEU A 396 -18.58 2.43 -0.68
C LEU A 396 -19.27 1.11 -1.06
N ALA A 397 -20.32 1.21 -1.89
CA ALA A 397 -21.16 0.09 -2.31
C ALA A 397 -21.06 -0.09 -3.84
N ALA A 398 -20.25 -1.04 -4.28
CA ALA A 398 -20.13 -1.46 -5.67
C ALA A 398 -21.32 -2.35 -6.04
N ARG A 399 -22.37 -1.75 -6.64
CA ARG A 399 -23.57 -2.46 -7.09
C ARG A 399 -23.33 -3.11 -8.44
N ILE A 400 -23.63 -4.40 -8.54
CA ILE A 400 -23.35 -5.21 -9.73
C ILE A 400 -24.58 -6.06 -10.06
N ARG A 401 -25.07 -5.96 -11.30
CA ARG A 401 -26.02 -6.92 -11.87
C ARG A 401 -25.26 -8.01 -12.59
N VAL A 402 -25.61 -9.24 -12.29
CA VAL A 402 -25.04 -10.45 -12.89
C VAL A 402 -26.10 -11.09 -13.78
N PHE A 403 -25.81 -11.17 -15.07
CA PHE A 403 -26.60 -11.87 -16.07
C PHE A 403 -26.17 -13.34 -16.20
N SER A 404 -27.01 -14.18 -16.81
CA SER A 404 -26.74 -15.62 -16.89
C SER A 404 -25.70 -15.93 -17.97
N GLY A 405 -25.80 -15.24 -19.10
CA GLY A 405 -25.06 -15.53 -20.32
C GLY A 405 -25.73 -16.59 -21.21
N PRO A 406 -25.41 -16.58 -22.52
CA PRO A 406 -26.15 -17.31 -23.54
C PRO A 406 -26.03 -18.84 -23.44
N ARG A 407 -25.10 -19.38 -22.64
CA ARG A 407 -25.06 -20.81 -22.29
C ARG A 407 -26.30 -21.27 -21.54
N PHE A 408 -26.91 -20.38 -20.76
CA PHE A 408 -28.04 -20.67 -19.88
C PHE A 408 -29.36 -20.07 -20.40
N ALA A 409 -29.34 -19.45 -21.59
CA ALA A 409 -30.54 -18.99 -22.28
C ALA A 409 -31.52 -20.16 -22.56
N PRO A 410 -32.84 -19.92 -22.51
CA PRO A 410 -33.83 -20.95 -22.82
C PRO A 410 -33.69 -21.53 -24.24
N GLU A 411 -34.09 -22.79 -24.42
CA GLU A 411 -34.10 -23.46 -25.73
C GLU A 411 -34.91 -22.64 -26.75
N GLY A 412 -34.26 -22.25 -27.86
CA GLY A 412 -34.86 -21.42 -28.91
C GLY A 412 -34.90 -19.91 -28.64
N ALA A 413 -34.39 -19.43 -27.49
CA ALA A 413 -34.23 -18.00 -27.23
C ALA A 413 -32.95 -17.40 -27.85
N ASN A 414 -31.90 -18.22 -28.00
CA ASN A 414 -30.60 -17.76 -28.51
C ASN A 414 -30.66 -17.19 -29.92
N PHE A 415 -29.98 -16.07 -30.12
CA PHE A 415 -29.89 -15.35 -31.39
C PHE A 415 -28.45 -14.87 -31.67
N VAL A 416 -28.22 -14.42 -32.90
CA VAL A 416 -26.94 -13.82 -33.32
C VAL A 416 -27.08 -12.31 -33.26
N LEU A 417 -26.30 -11.67 -32.39
CA LEU A 417 -26.18 -10.21 -32.33
C LEU A 417 -25.14 -9.74 -33.34
N VAL A 418 -25.48 -8.68 -34.07
CA VAL A 418 -24.52 -7.96 -34.92
C VAL A 418 -24.46 -6.53 -34.43
N VAL A 419 -23.27 -6.07 -34.05
CA VAL A 419 -22.96 -4.71 -33.61
C VAL A 419 -22.19 -4.00 -34.73
N LEU A 420 -22.68 -2.84 -35.15
CA LEU A 420 -22.04 -1.95 -36.11
C LEU A 420 -21.56 -0.71 -35.34
N ASP A 421 -20.26 -0.67 -35.06
CA ASP A 421 -19.60 0.34 -34.25
C ASP A 421 -18.81 1.31 -35.12
N THR A 422 -19.60 2.15 -35.80
CA THR A 422 -19.16 3.15 -36.77
C THR A 422 -19.70 4.53 -36.33
N PRO A 423 -18.85 5.54 -36.12
CA PRO A 423 -19.30 6.90 -35.81
C PRO A 423 -19.99 7.56 -37.01
N GLU A 424 -20.96 8.45 -36.77
CA GLU A 424 -21.75 9.08 -37.85
C GLU A 424 -20.98 10.13 -38.69
N ASP A 425 -19.85 10.67 -38.18
CA ASP A 425 -19.30 11.96 -38.65
C ASP A 425 -17.75 12.00 -38.78
N ASP A 426 -17.07 10.85 -38.91
CA ASP A 426 -15.60 10.81 -39.09
C ASP A 426 -15.16 11.34 -40.48
N ASP A 427 -14.40 12.44 -40.45
CA ASP A 427 -13.78 13.08 -41.61
C ASP A 427 -12.85 12.12 -42.40
N ILE A 428 -12.18 11.17 -41.73
CA ILE A 428 -11.21 10.23 -42.34
C ILE A 428 -11.93 9.25 -43.26
N GLU A 429 -12.97 8.56 -42.76
CA GLU A 429 -13.80 7.67 -43.57
C GLU A 429 -14.46 8.41 -44.75
N ARG A 430 -14.87 9.68 -44.54
CA ARG A 430 -15.47 10.52 -45.58
C ARG A 430 -14.49 10.87 -46.70
N GLU A 431 -13.21 11.09 -46.40
CA GLU A 431 -12.17 11.26 -47.44
C GLU A 431 -11.75 9.93 -48.09
N MET A 432 -11.74 8.84 -47.33
CA MET A 432 -11.44 7.49 -47.84
C MET A 432 -12.55 6.93 -48.75
N GLY A 433 -13.79 7.38 -48.61
CA GLY A 433 -14.93 6.88 -49.36
C GLY A 433 -15.48 5.57 -48.78
N PHE A 434 -15.48 5.45 -47.46
CA PHE A 434 -16.09 4.33 -46.75
C PHE A 434 -17.62 4.28 -47.03
N PRO A 435 -18.26 3.10 -47.04
CA PRO A 435 -19.66 2.93 -47.47
C PRO A 435 -20.75 3.58 -46.60
N GLN A 436 -20.44 4.51 -45.67
CA GLN A 436 -21.38 5.27 -44.83
C GLN A 436 -22.65 5.78 -45.56
N TYR A 437 -22.51 6.15 -46.83
CA TYR A 437 -23.61 6.63 -47.68
C TYR A 437 -24.61 5.54 -48.13
N TYR A 438 -24.38 4.27 -47.78
CA TYR A 438 -25.36 3.20 -47.80
C TYR A 438 -26.26 3.25 -46.56
N GLY A 439 -27.14 4.26 -46.48
CA GLY A 439 -28.00 4.44 -45.30
C GLY A 439 -28.69 3.15 -44.83
N GLU A 440 -28.51 2.84 -43.53
CA GLU A 440 -29.00 1.73 -42.69
C GLU A 440 -29.54 0.48 -43.43
N GLN A 441 -30.66 0.64 -44.15
CA GLN A 441 -31.34 -0.38 -44.95
C GLN A 441 -30.42 -1.19 -45.87
N ILE A 442 -29.34 -0.59 -46.40
CA ILE A 442 -28.39 -1.28 -47.29
C ILE A 442 -27.35 -2.08 -46.50
N GLU A 443 -26.85 -1.56 -45.38
CA GLU A 443 -25.99 -2.33 -44.46
C GLU A 443 -26.74 -3.51 -43.84
N GLU A 444 -27.97 -3.27 -43.35
CA GLU A 444 -28.93 -4.30 -42.96
C GLU A 444 -29.10 -5.36 -44.06
N THR A 445 -29.17 -4.96 -45.33
CA THR A 445 -29.30 -5.89 -46.46
C THR A 445 -28.05 -6.76 -46.64
N PHE A 446 -26.84 -6.24 -46.37
CA PHE A 446 -25.61 -7.03 -46.39
C PHE A 446 -25.51 -7.96 -45.18
N VAL A 447 -25.80 -7.49 -43.97
CA VAL A 447 -25.84 -8.31 -42.76
C VAL A 447 -26.85 -9.45 -42.91
N ARG A 448 -28.08 -9.16 -43.36
CA ARG A 448 -29.12 -10.17 -43.61
C ARG A 448 -28.77 -11.16 -44.73
N TYR A 449 -27.88 -10.79 -45.66
CA TYR A 449 -27.33 -11.69 -46.67
C TYR A 449 -26.21 -12.59 -46.13
N TRP A 450 -25.28 -12.05 -45.32
CA TRP A 450 -24.19 -12.81 -44.73
C TRP A 450 -24.68 -13.84 -43.70
N PHE A 451 -25.67 -13.48 -42.89
CA PHE A 451 -26.28 -14.35 -41.90
C PHE A 451 -27.55 -15.08 -42.42
N GLU A 452 -27.70 -15.23 -43.74
CA GLU A 452 -28.82 -15.94 -44.37
C GLU A 452 -28.93 -17.39 -43.82
N GLY A 453 -29.95 -17.62 -42.99
CA GLY A 453 -30.26 -18.90 -42.34
C GLY A 453 -30.20 -18.87 -40.81
N TYR A 454 -29.59 -17.86 -40.21
CA TYR A 454 -29.44 -17.73 -38.74
C TYR A 454 -30.52 -16.84 -38.12
N ASN A 455 -30.72 -16.96 -36.80
CA ASN A 455 -31.63 -16.13 -36.03
C ASN A 455 -30.97 -14.77 -35.70
N VAL A 456 -30.90 -13.85 -36.65
CA VAL A 456 -30.49 -12.45 -36.38
C VAL A 456 -31.73 -11.64 -36.02
N GLN A 457 -31.90 -11.30 -34.74
CA GLN A 457 -33.06 -10.52 -34.29
C GLN A 457 -32.87 -9.02 -34.40
N THR A 458 -31.66 -8.52 -34.17
CA THR A 458 -31.33 -7.09 -34.16
C THR A 458 -29.93 -6.86 -34.74
N VAL A 459 -29.81 -5.86 -35.61
CA VAL A 459 -28.54 -5.20 -35.93
C VAL A 459 -28.47 -3.97 -35.03
N TYR A 460 -27.42 -3.87 -34.22
CA TYR A 460 -27.25 -2.83 -33.22
C TYR A 460 -26.22 -1.82 -33.72
N HIS A 461 -26.66 -0.66 -34.17
CA HIS A 461 -25.78 0.45 -34.50
C HIS A 461 -25.42 1.18 -33.19
N THR A 462 -24.12 1.40 -32.92
CA THR A 462 -23.68 2.15 -31.73
C THR A 462 -23.72 3.66 -31.94
N ASN A 463 -23.74 4.10 -33.20
CA ASN A 463 -23.60 5.48 -33.64
C ASN A 463 -22.41 6.18 -32.96
N GLY A 464 -21.30 5.43 -32.77
CA GLY A 464 -20.06 5.88 -32.12
C GLY A 464 -20.21 6.30 -30.65
N SER A 465 -21.32 6.01 -29.97
CA SER A 465 -21.58 6.57 -28.63
C SER A 465 -22.52 5.77 -27.70
N VAL A 466 -23.16 4.69 -28.16
CA VAL A 466 -24.12 3.90 -27.38
C VAL A 466 -23.76 2.42 -27.36
N GLU A 467 -23.48 1.88 -26.17
CA GLU A 467 -23.12 0.47 -25.97
C GLU A 467 -24.31 -0.49 -26.06
N PRO A 468 -24.14 -1.74 -26.56
CA PRO A 468 -25.16 -2.78 -26.48
C PRO A 468 -25.46 -3.15 -25.02
N GLN A 469 -26.72 -3.05 -24.62
CA GLN A 469 -27.13 -3.41 -23.25
C GLN A 469 -26.90 -4.90 -22.98
N LEU A 470 -26.34 -5.23 -21.82
CA LEU A 470 -26.03 -6.63 -21.47
C LEU A 470 -27.28 -7.52 -21.40
N SER A 471 -28.44 -6.96 -21.07
CA SER A 471 -29.73 -7.65 -21.14
C SER A 471 -30.13 -8.13 -22.55
N VAL A 472 -29.54 -7.56 -23.60
CA VAL A 472 -29.66 -8.02 -25.00
C VAL A 472 -28.63 -9.13 -25.28
N MET A 473 -27.39 -8.96 -24.80
CA MET A 473 -26.31 -9.93 -24.98
C MET A 473 -26.49 -11.24 -24.15
N ASP A 474 -27.31 -11.23 -23.09
CA ASP A 474 -27.67 -12.40 -22.25
C ASP A 474 -28.28 -13.58 -23.05
N TYR A 475 -28.81 -13.32 -24.24
CA TYR A 475 -29.37 -14.31 -25.17
C TYR A 475 -28.67 -14.30 -26.55
N ALA A 476 -27.55 -13.60 -26.69
CA ALA A 476 -26.76 -13.60 -27.92
C ALA A 476 -25.72 -14.74 -27.86
N SER A 477 -25.95 -15.86 -28.55
CA SER A 477 -24.99 -16.98 -28.55
C SER A 477 -23.72 -16.66 -29.33
N SER A 478 -23.83 -15.76 -30.31
CA SER A 478 -22.73 -15.15 -31.03
C SER A 478 -22.95 -13.64 -31.15
N THR A 479 -21.90 -12.87 -30.89
CA THR A 479 -21.88 -11.42 -31.07
C THR A 479 -20.78 -11.07 -32.07
N PHE A 480 -21.18 -10.56 -33.23
CA PHE A 480 -20.26 -10.04 -34.25
C PHE A 480 -20.16 -8.53 -34.12
N TRP A 481 -18.98 -8.05 -33.73
CA TRP A 481 -18.69 -6.64 -33.56
C TRP A 481 -17.83 -6.15 -34.72
N PHE A 482 -18.40 -5.29 -35.55
CA PHE A 482 -17.71 -4.64 -36.66
C PHE A 482 -17.37 -3.20 -36.25
N HIS A 483 -16.09 -2.84 -36.19
CA HIS A 483 -15.63 -1.50 -35.80
C HIS A 483 -14.63 -0.93 -36.82
N THR A 484 -14.59 0.41 -36.93
CA THR A 484 -13.80 1.10 -37.98
C THR A 484 -12.76 2.10 -37.47
N SER A 485 -12.85 2.53 -36.22
CA SER A 485 -11.98 3.57 -35.62
C SER A 485 -10.48 3.29 -35.71
N ASP A 486 -9.69 4.33 -35.97
CA ASP A 486 -8.29 4.38 -35.55
C ASP A 486 -8.17 4.79 -34.07
N THR A 487 -7.16 4.31 -33.35
CA THR A 487 -6.99 4.60 -31.91
C THR A 487 -6.50 6.03 -31.62
N SER A 488 -6.24 6.83 -32.65
CA SER A 488 -5.87 8.24 -32.50
C SER A 488 -7.04 9.21 -32.29
N THR A 489 -8.29 8.79 -32.56
CA THR A 489 -9.47 9.67 -32.46
C THR A 489 -10.33 9.38 -31.23
N GLY A 490 -10.55 8.09 -30.93
CA GLY A 490 -11.34 7.63 -29.78
C GLY A 490 -12.81 7.29 -30.08
N ASP A 491 -13.26 7.36 -31.35
CA ASP A 491 -14.68 7.30 -31.72
C ASP A 491 -15.26 5.86 -31.87
N SER A 492 -14.89 4.92 -30.99
CA SER A 492 -15.43 3.56 -30.98
C SER A 492 -15.86 3.12 -29.58
N VAL A 493 -17.09 2.62 -29.50
CA VAL A 493 -17.69 2.15 -28.25
C VAL A 493 -17.02 0.87 -27.74
N LEU A 494 -16.44 0.07 -28.65
CA LEU A 494 -15.57 -1.06 -28.29
C LEU A 494 -14.35 -0.62 -27.48
N LEU A 495 -13.84 0.60 -27.68
CA LEU A 495 -12.69 1.14 -26.94
C LEU A 495 -13.14 1.81 -25.62
N ASP A 496 -14.22 2.58 -25.66
CA ASP A 496 -14.80 3.28 -24.49
C ASP A 496 -15.16 2.33 -23.33
N TYR A 497 -15.59 1.10 -23.63
CA TYR A 497 -15.80 0.04 -22.63
C TYR A 497 -14.60 -0.14 -21.68
N HIS A 498 -13.38 0.13 -22.14
CA HIS A 498 -12.13 -0.12 -21.41
C HIS A 498 -11.42 1.16 -20.91
N GLU A 499 -11.93 2.34 -21.26
CA GLU A 499 -11.47 3.65 -20.80
C GLU A 499 -11.70 3.80 -19.27
N ILE A 500 -12.98 3.83 -18.86
CA ILE A 500 -13.46 4.09 -17.50
C ILE A 500 -14.64 3.16 -17.11
N GLY A 501 -15.18 2.40 -18.08
CA GLY A 501 -16.35 1.54 -17.92
C GLY A 501 -16.11 0.20 -17.20
N PRO A 502 -17.17 -0.62 -17.03
CA PRO A 502 -17.01 -2.06 -16.84
C PRO A 502 -16.47 -2.69 -18.13
N ASN A 503 -15.71 -3.79 -18.03
CA ASN A 503 -15.29 -4.60 -19.17
C ASN A 503 -16.10 -5.92 -19.18
N PRO A 504 -17.31 -5.94 -19.75
CA PRO A 504 -18.19 -7.11 -19.70
C PRO A 504 -17.80 -8.20 -20.70
N LEU A 505 -17.04 -7.89 -21.75
CA LEU A 505 -16.80 -8.81 -22.87
C LEU A 505 -16.06 -10.10 -22.47
N PRO A 506 -15.02 -10.10 -21.60
CA PRO A 506 -14.45 -11.32 -21.03
C PRO A 506 -15.47 -12.15 -20.25
N SER A 507 -16.36 -11.50 -19.49
CA SER A 507 -17.41 -12.20 -18.74
C SER A 507 -18.46 -12.82 -19.68
N TYR A 508 -18.84 -12.15 -20.76
CA TYR A 508 -19.71 -12.69 -21.81
C TYR A 508 -19.12 -13.98 -22.42
N VAL A 509 -17.81 -13.97 -22.75
CA VAL A 509 -17.12 -15.17 -23.26
C VAL A 509 -17.05 -16.28 -22.21
N ALA A 510 -16.70 -15.96 -20.96
CA ALA A 510 -16.71 -16.92 -19.85
C ALA A 510 -18.10 -17.52 -19.58
N SER A 511 -19.15 -16.74 -19.79
CA SER A 511 -20.57 -17.15 -19.69
C SER A 511 -21.05 -18.03 -20.86
N GLY A 512 -20.18 -18.26 -21.86
CA GLY A 512 -20.43 -19.15 -22.98
C GLY A 512 -20.73 -18.47 -24.32
N GLY A 513 -20.70 -17.13 -24.39
CA GLY A 513 -20.91 -16.40 -25.64
C GLY A 513 -19.71 -16.50 -26.59
N ASN A 514 -19.97 -16.63 -27.88
CA ASN A 514 -18.95 -16.47 -28.90
C ASN A 514 -18.81 -14.99 -29.28
N LEU A 515 -17.58 -14.48 -29.37
CA LEU A 515 -17.27 -13.09 -29.67
C LEU A 515 -16.40 -12.99 -30.94
N PHE A 516 -16.85 -12.23 -31.92
CA PHE A 516 -16.16 -12.02 -33.18
C PHE A 516 -15.84 -10.54 -33.32
N LEU A 517 -14.58 -10.16 -33.13
CA LEU A 517 -14.12 -8.79 -33.31
C LEU A 517 -13.53 -8.65 -34.72
N CYS A 518 -14.09 -7.74 -35.51
CA CYS A 518 -13.80 -7.57 -36.92
C CYS A 518 -13.58 -6.08 -37.21
N GLY A 519 -12.43 -5.68 -37.74
CA GLY A 519 -12.21 -4.26 -37.96
C GLY A 519 -10.80 -3.82 -38.28
N VAL A 520 -10.60 -2.51 -38.13
CA VAL A 520 -9.32 -1.80 -38.19
C VAL A 520 -8.59 -1.97 -36.85
N ASN A 521 -7.26 -2.01 -36.83
CA ASN A 521 -6.43 -2.09 -35.62
C ASN A 521 -6.81 -3.21 -34.62
N ILE A 522 -7.16 -4.40 -35.11
CA ILE A 522 -7.64 -5.55 -34.32
C ILE A 522 -6.73 -5.95 -33.13
N LEU A 523 -5.42 -5.65 -33.19
CA LEU A 523 -4.48 -5.85 -32.09
C LEU A 523 -4.85 -5.02 -30.84
N GLU A 524 -5.44 -3.85 -31.02
CA GLU A 524 -5.71 -2.92 -29.92
C GLU A 524 -7.03 -3.27 -29.24
N ALA A 525 -8.04 -3.68 -30.01
CA ALA A 525 -9.23 -4.37 -29.48
C ALA A 525 -8.84 -5.65 -28.68
N ALA A 526 -7.83 -6.40 -29.12
CA ALA A 526 -7.32 -7.56 -28.38
C ALA A 526 -6.63 -7.17 -27.05
N ARG A 527 -5.78 -6.13 -27.05
CA ARG A 527 -5.16 -5.59 -25.81
C ARG A 527 -6.22 -5.15 -24.80
N TYR A 528 -7.24 -4.41 -25.25
CA TYR A 528 -8.29 -3.90 -24.38
C TYR A 528 -9.15 -5.03 -23.78
N PHE A 529 -9.50 -6.05 -24.58
CA PHE A 529 -10.23 -7.22 -24.10
C PHE A 529 -9.56 -7.91 -22.90
N GLU A 530 -8.25 -8.18 -22.96
CA GLU A 530 -7.54 -9.02 -21.98
C GLU A 530 -6.91 -8.26 -20.79
N LYS A 531 -7.33 -7.02 -20.53
CA LYS A 531 -6.75 -6.06 -19.55
C LYS A 531 -6.69 -6.59 -18.09
N THR A 532 -5.71 -7.43 -17.77
CA THR A 532 -5.29 -7.73 -16.40
C THR A 532 -4.45 -6.60 -15.84
N ASP A 533 -5.05 -5.79 -14.97
CA ASP A 533 -4.42 -4.88 -14.02
C ASP A 533 -3.42 -3.81 -14.50
N GLY A 534 -3.74 -2.55 -14.19
CA GLY A 534 -2.72 -1.52 -13.91
C GLY A 534 -2.38 -0.53 -15.02
N GLU A 535 -2.17 -0.96 -16.27
CA GLU A 535 -1.61 -0.07 -17.30
C GLU A 535 -2.65 0.91 -17.90
N ARG A 536 -2.84 2.03 -17.19
CA ARG A 536 -3.04 3.38 -17.75
C ARG A 536 -2.10 4.38 -17.09
N ASP A 537 -0.81 4.11 -17.20
CA ASP A 537 0.20 5.10 -16.80
C ASP A 537 0.35 6.19 -17.86
N TYR A 538 -0.67 7.05 -17.98
CA TYR A 538 -0.50 8.46 -18.31
C TYR A 538 -1.68 9.30 -17.80
N VAL A 539 -1.35 10.37 -17.06
CA VAL A 539 -2.26 11.39 -16.51
C VAL A 539 -3.20 10.93 -15.38
N LEU A 540 -2.60 10.57 -14.23
CA LEU A 540 -3.03 11.11 -12.92
C LEU A 540 -1.91 10.99 -11.87
N ASN A 541 -0.98 11.96 -11.89
CA ASN A 541 0.04 12.28 -10.89
C ASN A 541 0.48 11.16 -9.92
N SER A 542 1.60 10.52 -10.27
CA SER A 542 2.35 9.45 -9.60
C SER A 542 2.62 9.65 -8.09
N PRO A 543 3.02 8.59 -7.30
CA PRO A 543 3.53 7.30 -7.77
C PRO A 543 3.01 6.02 -7.06
N ILE A 544 2.93 4.93 -7.83
CA ILE A 544 3.32 3.57 -7.40
C ILE A 544 4.10 2.96 -8.57
N SER A 545 5.38 2.64 -8.39
CA SER A 545 6.24 2.11 -9.45
C SER A 545 6.76 0.71 -9.12
N PHE A 546 6.29 -0.30 -9.85
CA PHE A 546 6.78 -1.68 -9.70
C PHE A 546 8.13 -1.85 -10.39
N GLN A 547 9.22 -1.78 -9.62
CA GLN A 547 10.57 -2.05 -10.13
C GLN A 547 10.84 -3.55 -10.28
N LEU A 548 10.59 -4.10 -11.47
CA LEU A 548 11.19 -5.38 -11.88
C LEU A 548 12.64 -5.14 -12.33
N THR A 549 13.60 -5.55 -11.52
CA THR A 549 15.03 -5.39 -11.84
C THR A 549 15.51 -6.45 -12.82
N LEU A 550 15.66 -6.07 -14.09
CA LEU A 550 16.39 -6.86 -15.10
C LEU A 550 17.54 -6.04 -15.68
N ASN A 551 18.77 -6.47 -15.40
CA ASN A 551 20.00 -5.84 -15.87
C ASN A 551 20.38 -6.32 -17.28
N ASP A 552 19.70 -5.84 -18.32
CA ASP A 552 20.36 -5.56 -19.60
C ASP A 552 19.63 -4.46 -20.39
N THR A 553 20.37 -3.61 -21.10
CA THR A 553 19.86 -2.32 -21.61
C THR A 553 19.90 -2.27 -23.14
N THR A 554 18.93 -2.87 -23.83
CA THR A 554 18.60 -2.57 -25.26
C THR A 554 17.26 -3.16 -25.75
N TYR A 555 16.13 -2.91 -25.06
CA TYR A 555 14.79 -3.19 -25.62
C TYR A 555 13.73 -2.18 -25.12
N VAL A 556 12.69 -1.97 -25.92
CA VAL A 556 11.47 -1.19 -25.57
C VAL A 556 10.38 -2.21 -25.17
N PRO A 557 9.58 -1.99 -24.10
CA PRO A 557 8.85 -3.08 -23.44
C PRO A 557 7.82 -3.81 -24.32
N HIS A 558 7.71 -5.12 -24.10
CA HIS A 558 7.07 -6.11 -24.99
C HIS A 558 6.02 -6.95 -24.24
N TRP A 559 5.42 -6.40 -23.18
CA TRP A 559 4.84 -7.21 -22.09
C TRP A 559 3.38 -7.63 -22.28
N MET A 560 2.48 -6.77 -22.77
CA MET A 560 1.16 -7.22 -23.25
C MET A 560 1.24 -8.11 -24.52
N ALA A 561 2.32 -7.99 -25.29
CA ALA A 561 2.58 -8.84 -26.45
C ALA A 561 2.90 -10.30 -26.07
N THR A 562 3.29 -10.57 -24.81
CA THR A 562 3.75 -11.89 -24.39
C THR A 562 2.65 -12.80 -23.82
N SER A 563 1.52 -12.26 -23.34
CA SER A 563 0.37 -13.07 -22.83
C SER A 563 -0.50 -13.67 -23.96
N PHE A 564 -0.61 -12.95 -25.08
CA PHE A 564 -1.22 -13.44 -26.33
C PHE A 564 -0.21 -14.09 -27.28
N GLY A 565 1.09 -13.84 -27.08
CA GLY A 565 2.13 -14.14 -28.07
C GLY A 565 1.87 -13.45 -29.41
N ILE A 566 1.69 -12.13 -29.42
CA ILE A 566 1.52 -11.34 -30.65
C ILE A 566 2.55 -10.21 -30.64
N ALA A 567 3.62 -10.38 -31.44
CA ALA A 567 4.85 -9.59 -31.28
C ALA A 567 4.73 -8.13 -31.72
N GLN A 568 4.22 -7.95 -32.94
CA GLN A 568 4.65 -6.85 -33.80
C GLN A 568 3.66 -6.65 -34.94
N ILE A 569 3.57 -5.39 -35.34
CA ILE A 569 3.01 -4.93 -36.61
C ILE A 569 4.16 -4.78 -37.63
N GLU A 570 4.11 -5.50 -38.74
CA GLU A 570 5.02 -5.28 -39.87
C GLU A 570 4.43 -4.26 -40.86
N ARG A 571 4.81 -2.99 -40.70
CA ARG A 571 4.41 -1.92 -41.65
C ARG A 571 4.90 -2.23 -43.07
N PRO A 572 4.06 -2.07 -44.11
CA PRO A 572 4.42 -2.38 -45.49
C PRO A 572 5.51 -1.45 -46.03
N VAL A 573 6.51 -2.02 -46.70
CA VAL A 573 7.66 -1.27 -47.25
C VAL A 573 7.29 -0.59 -48.60
N GLY A 574 6.40 0.39 -48.54
CA GLY A 574 6.23 1.45 -49.55
C GLY A 574 5.82 1.03 -50.96
N ASN A 575 4.52 0.78 -51.19
CA ASN A 575 4.00 0.31 -52.49
C ASN A 575 3.62 1.42 -53.48
N THR A 576 4.23 1.41 -54.68
CA THR A 576 3.75 2.16 -55.87
C THR A 576 3.26 1.19 -56.97
N PHE A 577 1.97 0.88 -56.96
CA PHE A 577 1.35 -0.10 -57.86
C PHE A 577 1.33 0.35 -59.34
N SER A 578 1.64 -0.57 -60.26
CA SER A 578 1.86 -0.27 -61.69
C SER A 578 0.83 -0.88 -62.65
N SER A 579 0.26 -2.08 -62.38
CA SER A 579 -0.82 -2.67 -63.20
C SER A 579 -2.15 -2.81 -62.43
N PRO A 580 -3.25 -3.27 -63.07
CA PRO A 580 -4.47 -3.70 -62.39
C PRO A 580 -4.40 -5.11 -61.79
N GLU A 581 -3.55 -5.99 -62.34
CA GLU A 581 -3.49 -7.41 -61.96
C GLU A 581 -2.73 -7.62 -60.64
N ASP A 582 -1.79 -6.73 -60.30
CA ASP A 582 -1.06 -6.73 -59.01
C ASP A 582 -1.94 -6.34 -57.79
N ARG A 583 -3.25 -6.11 -57.98
CA ARG A 583 -4.14 -5.46 -57.00
C ARG A 583 -5.15 -6.36 -56.32
N LEU A 584 -5.48 -7.51 -56.90
CA LEU A 584 -6.26 -8.49 -56.15
C LEU A 584 -5.40 -8.96 -54.97
N ARG A 585 -6.01 -9.16 -53.82
CA ARG A 585 -5.42 -9.90 -52.71
C ARG A 585 -6.33 -11.05 -52.38
N VAL A 586 -5.75 -12.21 -52.10
CA VAL A 586 -6.44 -13.28 -51.40
C VAL A 586 -5.93 -13.32 -49.97
N ALA A 587 -6.75 -13.87 -49.08
CA ALA A 587 -6.30 -14.42 -47.82
C ALA A 587 -6.54 -15.93 -47.84
N HIS A 588 -5.46 -16.70 -47.87
CA HIS A 588 -5.53 -18.15 -47.80
C HIS A 588 -5.88 -18.62 -46.38
N SER A 589 -6.78 -19.59 -46.28
CA SER A 589 -7.09 -20.25 -45.01
C SER A 589 -5.99 -21.24 -44.59
N LEU A 590 -5.56 -21.18 -43.32
CA LEU A 590 -4.50 -22.03 -42.78
C LEU A 590 -4.97 -23.37 -42.18
N ILE A 591 -6.27 -23.57 -42.00
CA ILE A 591 -6.80 -24.76 -41.31
C ILE A 591 -6.70 -25.99 -42.24
N THR A 592 -5.56 -26.67 -42.15
CA THR A 592 -5.15 -27.78 -43.03
C THR A 592 -5.54 -29.17 -42.51
N GLY A 593 -6.20 -29.24 -41.34
CA GLY A 593 -6.65 -30.48 -40.72
C GLY A 593 -8.01 -30.96 -41.23
N GLY A 594 -8.03 -31.86 -42.23
CA GLY A 594 -9.25 -32.48 -42.75
C GLY A 594 -9.81 -31.74 -43.98
N SER A 595 -11.13 -31.75 -44.15
CA SER A 595 -11.80 -30.91 -45.15
C SER A 595 -11.91 -29.48 -44.60
N ASN A 596 -10.97 -28.60 -44.99
CA ASN A 596 -10.99 -27.20 -44.56
C ASN A 596 -12.38 -26.58 -44.84
N PRO A 597 -13.12 -26.15 -43.81
CA PRO A 597 -14.46 -25.58 -44.00
C PRO A 597 -14.40 -24.11 -44.42
N TYR A 598 -13.27 -23.43 -44.22
CA TYR A 598 -13.11 -22.00 -44.46
C TYR A 598 -12.72 -21.71 -45.92
N PRO A 599 -13.42 -20.81 -46.62
CA PRO A 599 -13.07 -20.43 -47.98
C PRO A 599 -11.88 -19.45 -47.99
N ASP A 600 -11.09 -19.47 -49.05
CA ASP A 600 -10.17 -18.36 -49.34
C ASP A 600 -10.97 -17.08 -49.67
N LEU A 601 -10.45 -15.92 -49.27
CA LEU A 601 -11.18 -14.64 -49.32
C LEU A 601 -10.53 -13.68 -50.33
N GLU A 602 -11.22 -13.34 -51.41
CA GLU A 602 -10.77 -12.37 -52.41
C GLU A 602 -11.22 -10.94 -52.05
N PHE A 603 -10.29 -10.00 -52.19
CA PHE A 603 -10.48 -8.58 -51.96
C PHE A 603 -10.33 -7.81 -53.29
N ASP A 604 -11.44 -7.25 -53.80
CA ASP A 604 -11.46 -6.36 -54.99
C ASP A 604 -12.08 -4.99 -54.65
N PRO A 605 -11.27 -3.95 -54.41
CA PRO A 605 -11.75 -2.61 -54.06
C PRO A 605 -12.44 -1.87 -55.22
N LEU A 606 -12.41 -2.39 -56.45
CA LEU A 606 -13.02 -1.77 -57.64
C LEU A 606 -14.29 -2.48 -58.12
N SER A 607 -14.64 -3.63 -57.54
CA SER A 607 -15.93 -4.30 -57.74
C SER A 607 -17.12 -3.48 -57.22
N ILE A 608 -16.87 -2.57 -56.27
CA ILE A 608 -17.87 -1.69 -55.64
C ILE A 608 -18.09 -0.47 -56.53
N ALA A 609 -19.29 -0.34 -57.10
CA ALA A 609 -19.69 0.87 -57.81
C ALA A 609 -19.72 2.07 -56.83
N ASN A 610 -18.83 3.04 -57.08
CA ASN A 610 -18.49 4.18 -56.20
C ASN A 610 -17.71 3.84 -54.92
N GLY A 611 -16.94 2.74 -54.90
CA GLY A 611 -15.98 2.46 -53.83
C GLY A 611 -14.79 3.46 -53.77
N PRO A 612 -13.94 3.36 -52.73
CA PRO A 612 -12.76 4.21 -52.52
C PRO A 612 -11.92 4.47 -53.77
N THR A 613 -11.57 5.75 -54.00
CA THR A 613 -10.56 6.13 -55.01
C THR A 613 -9.14 6.19 -54.45
N LEU A 614 -9.01 6.17 -53.12
CA LEU A 614 -7.76 5.94 -52.40
C LEU A 614 -7.34 4.45 -52.48
N ARG A 615 -6.03 4.20 -52.40
CA ARG A 615 -5.42 3.02 -53.04
C ARG A 615 -4.93 1.95 -52.05
N GLY A 616 -5.73 0.88 -51.94
CA GLY A 616 -5.29 -0.43 -51.45
C GLY A 616 -5.16 -0.54 -49.93
N PHE A 617 -4.61 -1.68 -49.49
CA PHE A 617 -4.44 -2.07 -48.07
C PHE A 617 -3.57 -1.13 -47.21
N GLY A 618 -3.01 -0.03 -47.73
CA GLY A 618 -1.93 0.73 -47.09
C GLY A 618 -2.25 1.48 -45.78
N TYR A 619 -3.45 1.34 -45.23
CA TYR A 619 -3.84 1.77 -43.87
C TYR A 619 -4.27 0.59 -42.96
N TYR A 620 -4.25 -0.62 -43.52
CA TYR A 620 -4.81 -1.88 -43.01
C TYR A 620 -3.87 -3.08 -43.30
N ASP A 621 -2.60 -2.81 -43.62
CA ASP A 621 -1.60 -3.77 -44.12
C ASP A 621 -0.78 -4.43 -42.99
N ASP A 622 -1.10 -4.09 -41.74
CA ASP A 622 -0.31 -4.37 -40.56
C ASP A 622 -0.53 -5.82 -40.07
N GLY A 623 0.27 -6.73 -40.63
CA GLY A 623 0.14 -8.17 -40.41
C GLY A 623 0.48 -8.63 -38.99
N ILE A 624 -0.28 -9.59 -38.48
CA ILE A 624 -0.16 -10.14 -37.13
C ILE A 624 0.92 -11.22 -37.10
N VAL A 625 1.89 -11.09 -36.19
CA VAL A 625 2.97 -12.07 -35.97
C VAL A 625 2.75 -12.83 -34.66
N VAL A 626 2.45 -14.12 -34.74
CA VAL A 626 2.34 -15.02 -33.58
C VAL A 626 3.75 -15.40 -33.09
N LEU A 627 3.99 -15.26 -31.78
CA LEU A 627 5.22 -15.65 -31.08
C LEU A 627 5.14 -17.08 -30.58
N ASP A 628 6.22 -17.83 -30.77
CA ASP A 628 6.52 -19.02 -29.98
C ASP A 628 7.15 -18.59 -28.64
N THR A 629 6.30 -18.38 -27.63
CA THR A 629 6.71 -17.89 -26.29
C THR A 629 7.19 -19.00 -25.34
N GLY A 630 7.19 -20.27 -25.77
CA GLY A 630 7.67 -21.41 -24.98
C GLY A 630 6.74 -21.91 -23.87
N ASP A 631 5.88 -21.05 -23.31
CA ASP A 631 4.70 -21.47 -22.54
C ASP A 631 3.49 -21.50 -23.49
N PRO A 632 2.83 -22.65 -23.72
CA PRO A 632 1.80 -22.77 -24.74
C PRO A 632 0.58 -21.88 -24.45
N LEU A 633 0.40 -20.90 -25.34
CA LEU A 633 -0.78 -20.04 -25.51
C LEU A 633 -2.00 -20.92 -25.87
N ARG A 634 -2.59 -21.58 -24.85
CA ARG A 634 -3.07 -22.97 -24.97
C ARG A 634 -3.96 -23.33 -26.17
N ASN A 635 -4.75 -22.40 -26.70
CA ASN A 635 -5.66 -22.63 -27.83
C ASN A 635 -5.74 -21.47 -28.84
N ALA A 636 -4.70 -20.64 -28.99
CA ALA A 636 -4.68 -19.56 -29.99
C ALA A 636 -4.06 -20.05 -31.31
N GLU A 637 -4.79 -19.98 -32.42
CA GLU A 637 -4.28 -20.42 -33.74
C GLU A 637 -4.62 -19.44 -34.88
N PRO A 638 -3.70 -19.24 -35.85
CA PRO A 638 -3.94 -18.38 -37.00
C PRO A 638 -4.82 -19.11 -38.03
N ILE A 639 -5.87 -18.44 -38.49
CA ILE A 639 -6.88 -19.02 -39.39
C ILE A 639 -6.78 -18.51 -40.83
N TYR A 640 -6.20 -17.32 -41.02
CA TYR A 640 -5.97 -16.69 -42.33
C TYR A 640 -4.59 -16.01 -42.42
N THR A 641 -3.94 -16.13 -43.58
CA THR A 641 -2.68 -15.42 -43.92
C THR A 641 -2.78 -14.69 -45.24
N ARG A 642 -2.05 -13.58 -45.38
CA ARG A 642 -1.92 -12.81 -46.63
C ARG A 642 -0.89 -13.43 -47.57
N ASP A 643 -1.25 -13.65 -48.83
CA ASP A 643 -0.46 -14.38 -49.84
C ASP A 643 0.97 -13.87 -50.06
N ASP A 644 1.19 -12.55 -49.93
CA ASP A 644 2.43 -11.87 -50.34
C ASP A 644 3.47 -11.73 -49.22
N THR A 645 3.12 -11.98 -47.96
CA THR A 645 4.06 -11.97 -46.82
C THR A 645 3.95 -13.16 -45.86
N GLY A 646 2.85 -13.92 -45.89
CA GLY A 646 2.61 -15.01 -44.94
C GLY A 646 2.26 -14.55 -43.51
N SER A 647 2.05 -13.25 -43.31
CA SER A 647 1.59 -12.67 -42.03
C SER A 647 0.13 -13.07 -41.77
N ALA A 648 -0.24 -13.34 -40.51
CA ALA A 648 -1.62 -13.68 -40.18
C ALA A 648 -2.52 -12.43 -40.22
N ILE A 649 -3.75 -12.58 -40.70
CA ILE A 649 -4.78 -11.52 -40.69
C ILE A 649 -6.07 -11.95 -39.98
N GLY A 650 -6.12 -13.20 -39.49
CA GLY A 650 -7.19 -13.69 -38.64
C GLY A 650 -6.67 -14.75 -37.68
N ILE A 651 -7.10 -14.69 -36.42
CA ILE A 651 -6.73 -15.62 -35.33
C ILE A 651 -7.99 -16.02 -34.57
N ARG A 652 -8.11 -17.30 -34.17
CA ARG A 652 -9.14 -17.74 -33.21
C ARG A 652 -8.51 -18.25 -31.92
N ARG A 653 -9.20 -18.04 -30.80
CA ARG A 653 -8.91 -18.61 -29.49
C ARG A 653 -10.07 -19.53 -29.09
N LEU A 654 -9.79 -20.83 -29.02
CA LEU A 654 -10.79 -21.83 -28.65
C LEU A 654 -10.86 -22.03 -27.13
N SER A 655 -12.00 -22.49 -26.63
CA SER A 655 -12.13 -22.97 -25.24
C SER A 655 -11.24 -24.21 -24.99
N PRO A 656 -10.67 -24.41 -23.78
CA PRO A 656 -9.93 -25.62 -23.43
C PRO A 656 -10.73 -26.94 -23.57
N ASP A 657 -12.07 -26.86 -23.51
CA ASP A 657 -12.96 -28.01 -23.73
C ASP A 657 -13.29 -28.25 -25.22
N GLY A 658 -12.83 -27.39 -26.13
CA GLY A 658 -13.03 -27.48 -27.57
C GLY A 658 -14.03 -26.46 -28.16
N PRO A 659 -14.14 -26.39 -29.51
CA PRO A 659 -15.03 -25.47 -30.20
C PRO A 659 -16.49 -25.60 -29.75
N GLY A 660 -17.15 -24.47 -29.45
CA GLY A 660 -18.57 -24.42 -29.11
C GLY A 660 -18.99 -25.03 -27.75
N ILE A 661 -18.04 -25.48 -26.91
CA ILE A 661 -18.36 -26.13 -25.60
C ILE A 661 -18.32 -25.15 -24.41
N ASN A 662 -17.47 -24.13 -24.48
CA ASN A 662 -17.66 -22.84 -23.79
C ASN A 662 -17.35 -21.72 -24.80
N GLY A 663 -17.51 -20.46 -24.40
CA GLY A 663 -17.37 -19.30 -25.29
C GLY A 663 -15.97 -19.17 -25.91
N ASN A 664 -15.93 -18.66 -27.13
CA ASN A 664 -14.74 -18.58 -27.97
C ASN A 664 -14.56 -17.15 -28.49
N VAL A 665 -13.33 -16.79 -28.89
CA VAL A 665 -13.04 -15.46 -29.45
C VAL A 665 -12.37 -15.59 -30.81
N VAL A 666 -12.81 -14.80 -31.78
CA VAL A 666 -12.17 -14.67 -33.10
C VAL A 666 -11.86 -13.21 -33.37
N TYR A 667 -10.66 -12.99 -33.90
CA TYR A 667 -10.12 -11.68 -34.26
C TYR A 667 -9.86 -11.68 -35.77
N LEU A 668 -10.55 -10.81 -36.51
CA LEU A 668 -10.38 -10.63 -37.96
C LEU A 668 -9.87 -9.21 -38.25
N GLY A 669 -8.63 -9.10 -38.71
CA GLY A 669 -7.97 -7.84 -39.06
C GLY A 669 -8.35 -7.32 -40.45
N PHE A 670 -9.63 -7.40 -40.81
CA PHE A 670 -10.17 -6.87 -42.06
C PHE A 670 -11.65 -6.53 -41.93
N HIS A 671 -12.08 -5.46 -42.62
CA HIS A 671 -13.48 -5.05 -42.63
C HIS A 671 -14.29 -5.85 -43.69
N PRO A 672 -15.48 -6.39 -43.38
CA PRO A 672 -16.21 -7.33 -44.25
C PRO A 672 -16.65 -6.72 -45.59
N TYR A 673 -16.81 -5.39 -45.67
CA TYR A 673 -17.22 -4.71 -46.90
C TYR A 673 -16.21 -4.80 -48.06
N PHE A 674 -14.95 -5.16 -47.79
CA PHE A 674 -13.92 -5.33 -48.82
C PHE A 674 -13.78 -6.77 -49.34
N VAL A 675 -14.43 -7.75 -48.71
CA VAL A 675 -14.42 -9.15 -49.12
C VAL A 675 -15.53 -9.42 -50.15
N TYR A 676 -15.26 -10.27 -51.13
CA TYR A 676 -16.29 -10.72 -52.08
C TYR A 676 -17.48 -11.37 -51.33
N ARG A 677 -18.67 -10.75 -51.42
CA ARG A 677 -19.80 -11.01 -50.50
C ARG A 677 -20.19 -12.50 -50.33
N PRO A 678 -20.23 -13.34 -51.38
CA PRO A 678 -20.48 -14.78 -51.23
C PRO A 678 -19.42 -15.50 -50.40
N GLN A 679 -18.13 -15.19 -50.59
CA GLN A 679 -17.04 -15.76 -49.79
C GLN A 679 -17.16 -15.33 -48.32
N PHE A 680 -17.50 -14.07 -48.03
CA PHE A 680 -17.72 -13.64 -46.64
C PHE A 680 -18.94 -14.32 -45.99
N ARG A 681 -20.06 -14.48 -46.71
CA ARG A 681 -21.21 -15.27 -46.22
C ARG A 681 -20.83 -16.72 -45.93
N ASP A 682 -20.03 -17.34 -46.81
CA ASP A 682 -19.67 -18.75 -46.67
C ASP A 682 -18.57 -18.96 -45.61
N LEU A 683 -17.71 -17.95 -45.38
CA LEU A 683 -16.89 -17.81 -44.16
C LEU A 683 -17.75 -17.76 -42.90
N ILE A 684 -18.75 -16.87 -42.83
CA ILE A 684 -19.65 -16.77 -41.67
C ILE A 684 -20.34 -18.12 -41.42
N ARG A 685 -20.76 -18.84 -42.47
CA ARG A 685 -21.32 -20.20 -42.32
C ARG A 685 -20.33 -21.22 -41.79
N ALA A 686 -19.07 -21.19 -42.23
CA ALA A 686 -18.01 -22.05 -41.72
C ALA A 686 -17.66 -21.76 -40.25
N VAL A 687 -17.51 -20.47 -39.92
CA VAL A 687 -17.31 -19.95 -38.57
C VAL A 687 -18.42 -20.44 -37.64
N MET A 688 -19.68 -20.16 -37.96
CA MET A 688 -20.81 -20.48 -37.09
C MET A 688 -20.93 -21.98 -36.83
N ALA A 689 -20.75 -22.81 -37.87
CA ALA A 689 -20.79 -24.26 -37.74
C ALA A 689 -19.64 -24.83 -36.89
N ASP A 690 -18.44 -24.25 -36.95
CA ASP A 690 -17.28 -24.59 -36.10
C ASP A 690 -17.54 -24.25 -34.62
N PHE A 691 -18.25 -23.14 -34.35
CA PHE A 691 -18.70 -22.76 -33.00
C PHE A 691 -20.02 -23.39 -32.56
N GLY A 692 -20.54 -24.38 -33.32
CA GLY A 692 -21.71 -25.16 -32.96
C GLY A 692 -23.07 -24.51 -33.25
N GLU A 693 -23.09 -23.36 -33.94
CA GLU A 693 -24.32 -22.69 -34.37
C GLU A 693 -24.75 -23.16 -35.76
N PHE A 694 -26.00 -23.63 -35.86
CA PHE A 694 -26.55 -24.20 -37.08
C PHE A 694 -27.74 -23.36 -37.63
N PRO A 695 -27.90 -23.26 -38.97
CA PRO A 695 -29.04 -22.59 -39.58
C PRO A 695 -30.40 -23.16 -39.13
N GLN A 696 -31.40 -22.28 -39.02
CA GLN A 696 -32.74 -22.63 -38.56
C GLN A 696 -33.42 -23.69 -39.45
N PRO A 697 -34.03 -24.75 -38.88
CA PRO A 697 -34.65 -25.83 -39.64
C PRO A 697 -35.73 -25.36 -40.62
N GLY A 698 -35.42 -25.41 -41.92
CA GLY A 698 -36.32 -24.97 -43.00
C GLY A 698 -35.88 -23.69 -43.73
N SER A 699 -34.81 -23.03 -43.29
CA SER A 699 -34.13 -22.04 -44.13
C SER A 699 -33.62 -22.71 -45.42
N ARG A 700 -33.81 -22.06 -46.58
CA ARG A 700 -33.44 -22.64 -47.88
C ARG A 700 -31.93 -22.61 -48.09
N THR A 701 -31.28 -23.76 -48.01
CA THR A 701 -30.10 -24.07 -48.83
C THR A 701 -30.32 -25.43 -49.50
N GLU A 702 -30.00 -25.51 -50.79
CA GLU A 702 -29.96 -26.78 -51.50
C GLU A 702 -28.70 -27.55 -51.07
N ALA A 703 -28.82 -28.87 -50.88
CA ALA A 703 -27.70 -29.67 -50.39
C ALA A 703 -26.57 -29.76 -51.42
N LEU A 704 -25.40 -29.20 -51.10
CA LEU A 704 -24.15 -29.57 -51.77
C LEU A 704 -23.82 -31.02 -51.42
N GLY A 705 -24.18 -31.93 -52.33
CA GLY A 705 -24.15 -33.36 -52.08
C GLY A 705 -22.74 -33.97 -52.05
N GLY A 706 -22.20 -34.18 -50.85
CA GLY A 706 -21.11 -35.15 -50.59
C GLY A 706 -21.68 -36.38 -49.88
N THR A 707 -21.65 -37.56 -50.52
CA THR A 707 -22.32 -38.75 -49.99
C THR A 707 -21.58 -39.37 -48.80
N ALA A 708 -22.28 -39.57 -47.69
CA ALA A 708 -21.78 -40.33 -46.55
C ALA A 708 -21.51 -41.81 -46.89
N ARG A 709 -20.35 -42.32 -46.47
CA ARG A 709 -20.12 -43.76 -46.24
C ARG A 709 -18.92 -44.02 -45.34
#